data_AF-A0A8S4F0H8-F1
#
_entry.id   AF-A0A8S4F0H8-F1
#
_cell.length_a   1.000
_cell.length_b   1.000
_cell.length_c   1.000
_cell.angle_alpha   90.00
_cell.angle_beta   90.00
_cell.angle_gamma   90.00
#
_symmetry.space_group_name_H-M   'P 1'
#
loop_
_entity.id
_entity.type
_entity.pdbx_description
1 polymer ?
#
loop_
_entity_poly.entity_id
_entity_poly.type
_entity_poly.pdbx_seq_one_letter_code
_entity_poly.pdbx_strand_id
1 'polypeptide(L)'
;MERIVQLESEIAELRKNLHEKENELYELKKSCVVPAPQETFQFESNLQYGQSNGGCNAEIGDKLPRWAIERYSRQILLPSLGVGGQARLCAARVLVVGAGGLGCPAASYLAGAGVARVPKKGDPSRCDNWRGITLLPAAAKVLAKILLNRIAPKVAVTLRDEQAGFRPGRSCTDHTNTLRVLIEQCVEWQSELFLAFVDFEKAFDTVKWTALWSSLQRRGIPACIIQVIRSLYEGSTCRVVHEKELGAPIRISAGVKQGCLLSPLLFVILLDDVMRNVVAIPRGISWASGVLEDLDYADDIVLISPTLDLLQEKLVHLQEEARVMGLRINRRKTVDMRIKAKTSDALILDNQRLDSVDTFTYLGSTVTRQGGADENIESRIKKAKAAFAQLKPVWDSNVLTRRIKISLFDSIVKSVLLFGCETWRVTKGLTNKLQVFVNKSLRSILRVFWPKTIRNEDLWKLCRQSPIGKEIAKRKWRWIGHTVRRGATNAANVAFDWRPPNGKRSRGRPVQTWRRSVENELRAAGLSWSEAKRHIGLVDYDTVDVTNIHRQLLHGEADQGAGKVHSAARAIHRINSHVTVTPHNVQLASGNALDVISRYDLVLDCSDNVPTRYLLNDACVLLKVPLISGSALKMEGQLTIYNYRAEKNDNEKDASYCGPCYRCLFPSPPPPETVGSCSANGVCGPVPGAIGTLQALEAIKLVVGFPHGQLLVGRMLIFDGEDATFRIVKLRPRDPNCAACSENPKITQLLDYETFCRSKAKEKKKQEAKLKTQRRNEEKQKRMAGRSYLGFRRAEQKNKEKWIQDVPKEERKIGPPCNSEYCAKGIDRHCPAFDEEKRQRIFCHFWNELDWAGKKKFVRSLVASVPPKRRRVKNKEVSRKGDSKLYHLFDDNERVPVCRITFLNTLGLKESMVRWWLTNEDVVKKTKKPVKSLNVDSYIDLLPTAPPKCSICRNMSTKMYIDCDGIKNQYQLYNKYVKDMRAAGVNPASRKTFSLVFKGKNLSIFKPKNETDVCDMDLDLKILEPQNRITATRLASKLKQNLETSEQRHLLVDVRSEPEFHMCRIEGAVNYPIDSLDKKQEFDKLLEAIRSCTSQVTFICRRGNDSQLVAQRVLHAIDKEQCGRITDLTGGLHAWAKLVDQEFPIY
;
A
#
# COMPACT_ATOMS: atom_id res chain seq x y z
N MET A 1 -46.49 -17.93 -11.14
CA MET A 1 -47.13 -16.70 -10.62
C MET A 1 -47.47 -16.84 -9.14
N GLU A 2 -48.14 -17.91 -8.71
CA GLU A 2 -48.44 -18.15 -7.27
C GLU A 2 -47.21 -18.09 -6.35
N ARG A 3 -46.07 -18.66 -6.77
CA ARG A 3 -44.81 -18.59 -6.00
C ARG A 3 -44.27 -17.16 -5.81
N ILE A 4 -44.54 -16.27 -6.77
CA ILE A 4 -44.11 -14.87 -6.69
C ILE A 4 -45.01 -14.11 -5.71
N VAL A 5 -46.32 -14.33 -5.77
CA VAL A 5 -47.29 -13.74 -4.81
C VAL A 5 -47.00 -14.23 -3.39
N GLN A 6 -46.65 -15.50 -3.23
CA GLN A 6 -46.27 -16.07 -1.93
C GLN A 6 -44.98 -15.44 -1.37
N LEU A 7 -43.97 -15.21 -2.22
CA LEU A 7 -42.74 -14.52 -1.84
C LEU A 7 -42.95 -13.03 -1.54
N GLU A 8 -43.84 -12.37 -2.27
CA GLU A 8 -44.19 -10.96 -2.00
C GLU A 8 -44.90 -10.81 -0.65
N SER A 9 -45.75 -11.78 -0.28
CA SER A 9 -46.38 -11.87 1.03
C SER A 9 -45.35 -12.11 2.15
N GLU A 10 -44.42 -13.06 1.96
CA GLU A 10 -43.34 -13.32 2.93
C GLU A 10 -42.42 -12.09 3.11
N ILE A 11 -42.11 -11.37 2.03
CA ILE A 11 -41.30 -10.15 2.10
C ILE A 11 -42.03 -9.04 2.85
N ALA A 12 -43.35 -8.91 2.66
CA ALA A 12 -44.16 -7.94 3.39
C ALA A 12 -44.21 -8.27 4.90
N GLU A 13 -44.39 -9.54 5.25
CA GLU A 13 -44.36 -10.06 6.63
C GLU A 13 -43.00 -9.80 7.30
N LEU A 14 -41.90 -10.10 6.61
CA LEU A 14 -40.54 -9.89 7.11
C LEU A 14 -40.20 -8.41 7.32
N ARG A 15 -40.69 -7.52 6.44
CA ARG A 15 -40.53 -6.07 6.62
C ARG A 15 -41.29 -5.54 7.82
N LYS A 16 -42.48 -6.07 8.09
CA LYS A 16 -43.27 -5.72 9.27
C LYS A 16 -42.55 -6.18 10.55
N ASN A 17 -42.07 -7.42 10.59
CA ASN A 17 -41.30 -7.95 11.72
C ASN A 17 -40.01 -7.17 11.98
N LEU A 18 -39.31 -6.75 10.93
CA LEU A 18 -38.11 -5.91 11.07
C LEU A 18 -38.45 -4.56 11.72
N HIS A 19 -39.54 -3.92 11.30
CA HIS A 19 -39.96 -2.63 11.86
C HIS A 19 -40.39 -2.74 13.34
N GLU A 20 -41.08 -3.82 13.71
CA GLU A 20 -41.45 -4.09 15.11
C GLU A 20 -40.21 -4.33 15.99
N LYS A 21 -39.21 -5.07 15.50
CA LYS A 21 -37.94 -5.28 16.22
C LYS A 21 -37.08 -4.03 16.31
N GLU A 22 -37.12 -3.15 15.31
CA GLU A 22 -36.46 -1.84 15.38
C GLU A 22 -37.09 -0.93 16.45
N ASN A 23 -38.42 -0.98 16.61
CA ASN A 23 -39.13 -0.23 17.64
C ASN A 23 -38.89 -0.82 19.05
N GLU A 24 -38.86 -2.15 19.22
CA GLU A 24 -38.44 -2.78 20.49
C GLU A 24 -37.00 -2.35 20.87
N LEU A 25 -36.08 -2.31 19.89
CA LEU A 25 -34.71 -1.87 20.12
C LEU A 25 -34.62 -0.39 20.48
N TYR A 26 -35.51 0.44 19.94
CA TYR A 26 -35.59 1.86 20.27
C TYR A 26 -36.07 2.08 21.71
N GLU A 27 -37.10 1.37 22.15
CA GLU A 27 -37.61 1.46 23.52
C GLU A 27 -36.63 0.87 24.56
N LEU A 28 -35.94 -0.23 24.24
CA LEU A 28 -34.86 -0.78 25.09
C LEU A 28 -33.69 0.19 25.26
N LYS A 29 -33.36 0.97 24.23
CA LYS A 29 -32.32 2.02 24.32
C LYS A 29 -32.77 3.19 25.19
N LYS A 30 -34.07 3.50 25.21
CA LYS A 30 -34.66 4.55 26.04
C LYS A 30 -34.65 4.17 27.53
N SER A 31 -34.81 2.89 27.85
CA SER A 31 -34.74 2.38 29.23
C SER A 31 -33.32 2.25 29.83
N CYS A 32 -32.27 2.41 29.03
CA CYS A 32 -30.87 2.26 29.48
C CYS A 32 -30.15 3.58 29.83
N VAL A 33 -30.89 4.69 29.97
CA VAL A 33 -30.32 5.97 30.41
C VAL A 33 -30.34 6.03 31.93
N VAL A 34 -29.21 5.70 32.56
CA VAL A 34 -28.97 5.96 33.98
C VAL A 34 -28.66 7.47 34.16
N PRO A 35 -29.31 8.20 35.08
CA PRO A 35 -28.95 9.59 35.36
C PRO A 35 -27.57 9.67 36.03
N ALA A 36 -26.75 10.61 35.58
CA ALA A 36 -25.45 10.91 36.18
C ALA A 36 -25.62 11.43 37.63
N PRO A 37 -24.77 11.03 38.59
CA PRO A 37 -24.77 11.62 39.92
C PRO A 37 -24.29 13.07 39.84
N GLN A 38 -25.03 13.98 40.49
CA GLN A 38 -24.60 15.34 40.78
C GLN A 38 -23.66 15.30 42.00
N GLU A 39 -22.36 15.33 41.77
CA GLU A 39 -21.39 15.72 42.81
C GLU A 39 -20.44 16.77 42.24
N THR A 40 -20.48 17.94 42.86
CA THR A 40 -19.60 19.09 42.68
C THR A 40 -18.16 18.72 43.01
N PHE A 41 -17.30 18.56 42.01
CA PHE A 41 -15.85 18.45 42.21
C PHE A 41 -15.20 19.84 42.12
N GLN A 42 -14.77 20.35 43.28
CA GLN A 42 -13.85 21.48 43.38
C GLN A 42 -12.44 21.05 42.93
N PHE A 43 -11.83 21.85 42.07
CA PHE A 43 -10.44 21.68 41.64
C PHE A 43 -9.52 22.24 42.73
N GLU A 44 -8.92 21.37 43.54
CA GLU A 44 -7.72 21.73 44.31
C GLU A 44 -6.47 21.24 43.58
N SER A 45 -5.61 22.21 43.28
CA SER A 45 -4.26 22.05 42.77
C SER A 45 -3.36 21.36 43.80
N ASN A 46 -2.98 20.11 43.58
CA ASN A 46 -1.82 19.51 44.23
C ASN A 46 -1.22 18.37 43.38
N LEU A 47 -0.21 18.72 42.57
CA LEU A 47 0.79 17.76 42.08
C LEU A 47 2.16 18.35 42.41
N GLN A 48 2.56 18.17 43.67
CA GLN A 48 3.94 18.33 44.11
C GLN A 48 4.80 17.24 43.45
N TYR A 49 5.72 17.66 42.61
CA TYR A 49 6.83 16.83 42.14
C TYR A 49 7.82 16.65 43.30
N GLY A 50 7.80 15.47 43.92
CA GLY A 50 8.79 15.07 44.92
C GLY A 50 10.15 14.81 44.28
N GLN A 51 11.13 15.60 44.70
CA GLN A 51 12.56 15.40 44.47
C GLN A 51 13.03 14.10 45.11
N SER A 52 13.75 13.26 44.37
CA SER A 52 14.72 12.32 44.96
C SER A 52 15.92 12.20 44.03
N ASN A 53 17.04 12.76 44.50
CA ASN A 53 18.38 12.62 43.95
C ASN A 53 18.79 11.14 43.84
N GLY A 54 19.37 10.74 42.72
CA GLY A 54 19.99 9.43 42.53
C GLY A 54 19.91 8.95 41.08
N GLY A 55 20.98 9.21 40.32
CA GLY A 55 21.04 8.94 38.89
C GLY A 55 20.66 7.51 38.50
N CYS A 56 19.79 7.39 37.49
CA CYS A 56 19.59 6.14 36.78
C CYS A 56 19.26 6.40 35.30
N ASN A 57 20.33 6.45 34.48
CA ASN A 57 20.28 6.18 33.05
C ASN A 57 19.66 4.78 32.82
N ALA A 58 18.39 4.73 32.40
CA ALA A 58 17.74 3.48 32.03
C ALA A 58 17.90 3.22 30.52
N GLU A 59 18.93 2.47 30.17
CA GLU A 59 19.22 1.98 28.81
C GLU A 59 18.02 1.22 28.19
N ILE A 60 17.34 1.84 27.22
CA ILE A 60 16.38 1.15 26.34
C ILE A 60 17.17 0.29 25.34
N GLY A 61 17.31 -0.98 25.68
CA GLY A 61 18.32 -1.91 25.14
C GLY A 61 18.33 -2.26 23.65
N ASP A 62 19.54 -2.21 23.09
CA ASP A 62 20.04 -2.55 21.76
C ASP A 62 19.93 -4.01 21.30
N LYS A 63 18.73 -4.60 21.12
CA LYS A 63 18.66 -5.89 20.38
C LYS A 63 17.46 -6.01 19.44
N LEU A 64 17.72 -5.78 18.15
CA LEU A 64 16.88 -6.20 17.04
C LEU A 64 16.96 -7.71 16.79
N PRO A 65 15.88 -8.33 16.29
CA PRO A 65 15.92 -9.67 15.74
C PRO A 65 16.91 -9.96 14.63
N ARG A 66 17.36 -11.21 14.49
CA ARG A 66 18.17 -11.63 13.33
C ARG A 66 17.48 -11.35 11.98
N TRP A 67 16.25 -11.82 11.75
CA TRP A 67 15.55 -11.50 10.48
C TRP A 67 15.27 -9.99 10.32
N ALA A 68 15.17 -9.20 11.41
CA ALA A 68 15.00 -7.74 11.31
C ALA A 68 16.32 -7.07 10.94
N ILE A 69 17.42 -7.58 11.50
CA ILE A 69 18.78 -7.16 11.14
C ILE A 69 19.04 -7.50 9.68
N GLU A 70 18.63 -8.68 9.20
CA GLU A 70 18.77 -9.08 7.81
C GLU A 70 17.88 -8.22 6.89
N ARG A 71 16.58 -8.08 7.21
CA ARG A 71 15.60 -7.34 6.41
C ARG A 71 15.87 -5.83 6.37
N TYR A 72 16.28 -5.24 7.49
CA TYR A 72 16.54 -3.80 7.63
C TYR A 72 18.04 -3.49 7.67
N SER A 73 18.90 -4.43 7.25
CA SER A 73 20.36 -4.28 7.27
C SER A 73 20.82 -2.96 6.66
N ARG A 74 20.29 -2.61 5.48
CA ARG A 74 20.59 -1.34 4.79
C ARG A 74 20.13 -0.10 5.56
N GLN A 75 19.03 -0.18 6.30
CA GLN A 75 18.51 0.93 7.12
C GLN A 75 19.29 1.07 8.43
N ILE A 76 19.70 -0.05 9.04
CA ILE A 76 20.49 -0.11 10.27
C ILE A 76 21.90 0.48 10.05
N LEU A 77 22.45 0.37 8.83
CA LEU A 77 23.74 0.95 8.48
C LEU A 77 23.75 2.48 8.51
N LEU A 78 22.58 3.13 8.43
CA LEU A 78 22.50 4.59 8.54
C LEU A 78 22.83 5.00 9.99
N PRO A 79 23.86 5.83 10.23
CA PRO A 79 24.28 6.21 11.58
C PRO A 79 23.17 6.85 12.41
N SER A 80 22.26 7.56 11.74
CA SER A 80 21.11 8.24 12.35
C SER A 80 19.93 7.32 12.70
N LEU A 81 19.89 6.09 12.18
CA LEU A 81 18.90 5.07 12.57
C LEU A 81 19.53 4.05 13.53
N GLY A 82 20.59 3.37 13.12
CA GLY A 82 21.24 2.32 13.90
C GLY A 82 20.28 1.20 14.35
N VAL A 83 20.77 0.35 15.25
CA VAL A 83 19.96 -0.74 15.83
C VAL A 83 18.89 -0.20 16.78
N GLY A 84 19.22 0.83 17.57
CA GLY A 84 18.31 1.47 18.54
C GLY A 84 17.15 2.21 17.86
N GLY A 85 17.41 3.01 16.84
CA GLY A 85 16.36 3.71 16.09
C GLY A 85 15.46 2.75 15.32
N GLN A 86 16.04 1.72 14.70
CA GLN A 86 15.26 0.67 14.06
C GLN A 86 14.41 -0.14 15.08
N ALA A 87 14.88 -0.31 16.31
CA ALA A 87 14.08 -0.92 17.38
C ALA A 87 12.90 -0.02 17.81
N ARG A 88 13.09 1.30 17.85
CA ARG A 88 12.01 2.29 18.06
C ARG A 88 10.99 2.25 16.92
N LEU A 89 11.45 2.18 15.66
CA LEU A 89 10.58 2.00 14.49
C LEU A 89 9.74 0.73 14.56
N CYS A 90 10.33 -0.39 15.00
CA CYS A 90 9.58 -1.64 15.21
C CYS A 90 8.54 -1.56 16.34
N ALA A 91 8.63 -0.57 17.23
CA ALA A 91 7.81 -0.44 18.43
C ALA A 91 6.68 0.60 18.28
N ALA A 92 6.85 1.59 17.42
CA ALA A 92 5.91 2.70 17.24
C ALA A 92 4.55 2.29 16.66
N ARG A 93 3.53 3.08 17.02
CA ARG A 93 2.14 2.97 16.55
C ARG A 93 1.78 4.25 15.82
N VAL A 94 1.42 4.10 14.56
CA VAL A 94 1.16 5.24 13.69
C VAL A 94 -0.25 5.14 13.14
N LEU A 95 -1.07 6.17 13.37
CA LEU A 95 -2.39 6.29 12.74
C LEU A 95 -2.25 7.06 11.44
N VAL A 96 -2.72 6.50 10.33
CA VAL A 96 -2.83 7.18 9.04
C VAL A 96 -4.30 7.45 8.77
N VAL A 97 -4.67 8.73 8.70
CA VAL A 97 -6.05 9.17 8.48
C VAL A 97 -6.20 9.61 7.03
N GLY A 98 -6.89 8.79 6.24
CA GLY A 98 -7.02 8.87 4.79
C GLY A 98 -6.12 7.86 4.09
N ALA A 99 -6.70 6.86 3.43
CA ALA A 99 -6.01 5.87 2.59
C ALA A 99 -5.93 6.32 1.12
N GLY A 100 -5.91 7.63 0.88
CA GLY A 100 -5.85 8.26 -0.44
C GLY A 100 -4.42 8.40 -0.98
N GLY A 101 -4.19 9.44 -1.80
CA GLY A 101 -2.91 9.61 -2.50
C GLY A 101 -1.70 9.89 -1.59
N LEU A 102 -1.91 10.47 -0.40
CA LEU A 102 -0.87 10.68 0.61
C LEU A 102 -0.70 9.46 1.52
N GLY A 103 -1.83 8.86 1.94
CA GLY A 103 -1.81 7.74 2.88
C GLY A 103 -1.25 6.45 2.29
N CYS A 104 -1.49 6.19 1.01
CA CYS A 104 -0.95 5.01 0.29
C CYS A 104 0.59 4.90 0.36
N PRO A 105 1.36 5.89 -0.11
CA PRO A 105 2.81 5.86 0.00
C PRO A 105 3.28 5.92 1.46
N ALA A 106 2.63 6.73 2.31
CA ALA A 106 3.03 6.86 3.71
C ALA A 106 2.96 5.50 4.45
N ALA A 107 1.85 4.80 4.33
CA ALA A 107 1.66 3.49 4.96
C ALA A 107 2.58 2.41 4.36
N SER A 108 2.86 2.48 3.05
CA SER A 108 3.80 1.57 2.36
C SER A 108 5.22 1.70 2.91
N TYR A 109 5.73 2.92 3.05
CA TYR A 109 7.09 3.18 3.54
C TYR A 109 7.23 2.89 5.04
N LEU A 110 6.21 3.21 5.85
CA LEU A 110 6.17 2.84 7.27
C LEU A 110 6.17 1.31 7.45
N ALA A 111 5.43 0.59 6.60
CA ALA A 111 5.44 -0.86 6.59
C ALA A 111 6.80 -1.43 6.19
N GLY A 112 7.42 -0.90 5.13
CA GLY A 112 8.76 -1.28 4.66
C GLY A 112 9.88 -1.00 5.67
N ALA A 113 9.77 0.10 6.42
CA ALA A 113 10.72 0.53 7.45
C ALA A 113 10.65 -0.27 8.75
N GLY A 114 9.71 -1.21 8.86
CA GLY A 114 10.04 -2.45 9.52
C GLY A 114 9.33 -2.82 10.80
N VAL A 115 8.02 -2.77 10.80
CA VAL A 115 7.21 -3.26 11.91
C VAL A 115 7.03 -4.81 11.80
N ALA A 116 7.62 -5.60 12.75
CA ALA A 116 7.36 -7.04 13.18
C ALA A 116 8.01 -8.33 12.51
N ARG A 117 7.75 -9.60 13.02
CA ARG A 117 8.55 -10.92 13.04
C ARG A 117 7.97 -12.33 12.56
N VAL A 118 8.82 -13.39 12.28
CA VAL A 118 8.61 -14.92 12.06
C VAL A 118 9.84 -15.88 12.47
N PRO A 119 9.78 -17.28 12.55
CA PRO A 119 10.55 -18.25 13.43
C PRO A 119 11.47 -19.44 12.83
N LYS A 120 11.62 -20.65 13.50
CA LYS A 120 12.78 -21.63 13.70
C LYS A 120 12.60 -23.18 13.36
N LYS A 121 13.66 -24.07 13.50
CA LYS A 121 13.72 -25.58 13.43
C LYS A 121 14.74 -26.32 14.40
N GLY A 122 14.69 -27.68 14.56
CA GLY A 122 15.40 -28.56 15.57
C GLY A 122 16.06 -29.91 15.10
N ASP A 123 16.31 -30.87 16.04
CA ASP A 123 17.44 -31.86 16.20
C ASP A 123 17.40 -33.24 15.42
N PRO A 124 18.54 -33.75 14.87
CA PRO A 124 18.60 -34.83 13.86
C PRO A 124 18.96 -36.28 14.32
N SER A 125 19.00 -36.61 15.61
CA SER A 125 19.79 -37.80 16.08
C SER A 125 19.05 -39.09 16.55
N ARG A 126 17.74 -39.30 16.33
CA ARG A 126 17.06 -40.57 16.75
C ARG A 126 16.40 -41.29 15.58
N CYS A 127 16.45 -42.64 15.47
CA CYS A 127 15.74 -43.45 14.46
C CYS A 127 14.24 -43.08 14.31
N ASP A 128 13.55 -42.86 15.43
CA ASP A 128 12.15 -42.38 15.48
C ASP A 128 11.97 -40.91 15.05
N ASN A 129 13.07 -40.16 14.94
CA ASN A 129 13.14 -38.80 14.40
C ASN A 129 13.56 -38.80 12.90
N TRP A 130 13.87 -39.96 12.29
CA TRP A 130 14.10 -40.03 10.85
C TRP A 130 12.77 -40.19 10.15
N ARG A 131 12.36 -39.10 9.53
CA ARG A 131 11.22 -39.05 8.64
C ARG A 131 11.70 -39.51 7.26
N GLY A 132 11.03 -40.49 6.65
CA GLY A 132 11.31 -40.86 5.27
C GLY A 132 11.03 -39.67 4.36
N ILE A 133 12.07 -39.06 3.78
CA ILE A 133 11.91 -37.92 2.87
C ILE A 133 11.95 -38.45 1.44
N THR A 134 10.85 -38.30 0.71
CA THR A 134 10.82 -38.50 -0.74
C THR A 134 11.60 -37.37 -1.40
N LEU A 135 12.81 -37.67 -1.89
CA LEU A 135 13.59 -36.75 -2.70
C LEU A 135 13.02 -36.72 -4.12
N LEU A 136 12.15 -35.73 -4.38
CA LEU A 136 11.66 -35.47 -5.72
C LEU A 136 12.78 -34.94 -6.63
N PRO A 137 12.83 -35.36 -7.91
CA PRO A 137 13.65 -34.71 -8.93
C PRO A 137 13.36 -33.20 -9.01
N ALA A 138 14.34 -32.40 -9.43
CA ALA A 138 14.20 -30.94 -9.51
C ALA A 138 12.95 -30.52 -10.32
N ALA A 139 12.71 -31.15 -11.47
CA ALA A 139 11.53 -30.92 -12.29
C ALA A 139 10.21 -31.19 -11.53
N ALA A 140 10.14 -32.30 -10.80
CA ALA A 140 8.98 -32.63 -9.98
C ALA A 140 8.78 -31.65 -8.81
N LYS A 141 9.85 -31.10 -8.23
CA LYS A 141 9.77 -30.03 -7.21
C LYS A 141 9.25 -28.73 -7.80
N VAL A 142 9.72 -28.34 -8.98
CA VAL A 142 9.24 -27.15 -9.70
C VAL A 142 7.75 -27.31 -10.03
N LEU A 143 7.36 -28.46 -10.59
CA LEU A 143 5.95 -28.75 -10.87
C LEU A 143 5.10 -28.74 -9.59
N ALA A 144 5.55 -29.39 -8.52
CA ALA A 144 4.86 -29.37 -7.22
C ALA A 144 4.72 -27.94 -6.67
N LYS A 145 5.72 -27.07 -6.88
CA LYS A 145 5.67 -25.66 -6.48
C LYS A 145 4.69 -24.85 -7.34
N ILE A 146 4.63 -25.08 -8.65
CA ILE A 146 3.65 -24.46 -9.55
C ILE A 146 2.23 -24.86 -9.14
N LEU A 147 1.99 -26.15 -8.91
CA LEU A 147 0.70 -26.67 -8.44
C LEU A 147 0.33 -26.09 -7.08
N LEU A 148 1.28 -26.07 -6.12
CA LEU A 148 1.06 -25.47 -4.81
C LEU A 148 0.67 -23.99 -4.92
N ASN A 149 1.38 -23.21 -5.73
CA ASN A 149 1.09 -21.78 -5.91
C ASN A 149 -0.28 -21.53 -6.56
N ARG A 150 -0.78 -22.46 -7.40
CA ARG A 150 -2.10 -22.38 -8.02
C ARG A 150 -3.23 -22.80 -7.07
N ILE A 151 -3.00 -23.82 -6.25
CA ILE A 151 -4.02 -24.45 -5.39
C ILE A 151 -4.13 -23.73 -4.04
N ALA A 152 -3.00 -23.38 -3.42
CA ALA A 152 -2.95 -22.88 -2.06
C ALA A 152 -3.84 -21.63 -1.83
N PRO A 153 -3.86 -20.60 -2.70
CA PRO A 153 -4.72 -19.43 -2.50
C PRO A 153 -6.22 -19.77 -2.51
N LYS A 154 -6.63 -20.67 -3.41
CA LYS A 154 -8.03 -21.09 -3.55
C LYS A 154 -8.47 -21.96 -2.37
N VAL A 155 -7.60 -22.82 -1.88
CA VAL A 155 -7.90 -23.70 -0.74
C VAL A 155 -7.84 -22.96 0.59
N ALA A 156 -6.93 -21.99 0.75
CA ALA A 156 -6.71 -21.29 2.02
C ALA A 156 -7.96 -20.60 2.58
N VAL A 157 -8.84 -20.08 1.72
CA VAL A 157 -10.13 -19.47 2.11
C VAL A 157 -11.19 -20.49 2.50
N THR A 158 -11.01 -21.75 2.09
CA THR A 158 -11.98 -22.81 2.41
C THR A 158 -11.65 -23.50 3.72
N LEU A 159 -10.39 -23.63 4.13
CA LEU A 159 -9.95 -24.39 5.33
C LEU A 159 -10.44 -23.78 6.66
N ARG A 160 -10.79 -24.63 7.65
CA ARG A 160 -11.36 -24.22 8.95
C ARG A 160 -10.38 -23.37 9.77
N ASP A 161 -10.87 -22.51 10.65
CA ASP A 161 -10.01 -21.61 11.43
C ASP A 161 -9.26 -22.30 12.58
N GLU A 162 -9.59 -23.55 12.86
CA GLU A 162 -9.03 -24.39 13.91
C GLU A 162 -7.79 -25.16 13.43
N GLN A 163 -7.61 -25.34 12.12
CA GLN A 163 -6.43 -25.99 11.55
C GLN A 163 -5.28 -25.00 11.36
N ALA A 164 -4.22 -25.14 12.16
CA ALA A 164 -3.05 -24.25 12.19
C ALA A 164 -1.80 -24.83 11.51
N GLY A 165 -1.75 -26.15 11.30
CA GLY A 165 -0.62 -26.83 10.69
C GLY A 165 -0.37 -26.38 9.25
N PHE A 166 0.90 -26.17 8.90
CA PHE A 166 1.36 -25.80 7.55
C PHE A 166 0.70 -24.56 6.94
N ARG A 167 0.06 -23.72 7.74
CA ARG A 167 -0.59 -22.49 7.28
C ARG A 167 0.19 -21.24 7.68
N PRO A 168 0.31 -20.26 6.78
CA PRO A 168 0.98 -19.01 7.09
C PRO A 168 0.23 -18.26 8.21
N GLY A 169 0.99 -17.64 9.11
CA GLY A 169 0.42 -16.79 10.17
C GLY A 169 -0.21 -17.54 11.34
N ARG A 170 -0.08 -18.87 11.43
CA ARG A 170 -0.56 -19.70 12.53
C ARG A 170 0.61 -20.42 13.20
N SER A 171 0.62 -20.49 14.54
CA SER A 171 1.75 -21.03 15.29
C SER A 171 1.32 -21.97 16.41
N CYS A 172 2.20 -22.90 16.77
CA CYS A 172 1.99 -23.83 17.88
C CYS A 172 1.70 -23.10 19.21
N THR A 173 2.32 -21.94 19.42
CA THR A 173 2.16 -21.12 20.62
C THR A 173 0.71 -20.66 20.80
N ASP A 174 -0.02 -20.46 19.70
CA ASP A 174 -1.41 -20.01 19.75
C ASP A 174 -2.30 -21.09 20.34
N HIS A 175 -2.22 -22.32 19.81
CA HIS A 175 -3.01 -23.44 20.33
C HIS A 175 -2.61 -23.82 21.74
N THR A 176 -1.30 -23.83 22.03
CA THR A 176 -0.81 -24.10 23.40
C THR A 176 -1.35 -23.07 24.39
N ASN A 177 -1.40 -21.79 24.02
CA ASN A 177 -1.93 -20.75 24.90
C ASN A 177 -3.46 -20.86 25.06
N THR A 178 -4.20 -21.03 23.96
CA THR A 178 -5.65 -21.25 23.98
C THR A 178 -5.98 -22.34 24.98
N LEU A 179 -5.34 -23.51 24.84
CA LEU A 179 -5.57 -24.66 25.70
C LEU A 179 -5.26 -24.36 27.18
N ARG A 180 -4.13 -23.71 27.48
CA ARG A 180 -3.78 -23.33 28.85
C ARG A 180 -4.79 -22.36 29.46
N VAL A 181 -5.22 -21.35 28.71
CA VAL A 181 -6.19 -20.36 29.19
C VAL A 181 -7.55 -21.02 29.46
N LEU A 182 -8.02 -21.90 28.58
CA LEU A 182 -9.25 -22.66 28.80
C LEU A 182 -9.18 -23.49 30.10
N ILE A 183 -8.09 -24.24 30.30
CA ILE A 183 -7.87 -25.03 31.52
C ILE A 183 -7.84 -24.12 32.76
N GLU A 184 -7.06 -23.03 32.74
CA GLU A 184 -6.99 -22.08 33.86
C GLU A 184 -8.37 -21.49 34.21
N GLN A 185 -9.17 -21.12 33.20
CA GLN A 185 -10.51 -20.59 33.41
C GLN A 185 -11.46 -21.65 33.97
N CYS A 186 -11.46 -22.87 33.45
CA CYS A 186 -12.30 -23.95 33.99
C CYS A 186 -11.95 -24.29 35.45
N VAL A 187 -10.66 -24.33 35.79
CA VAL A 187 -10.21 -24.52 37.17
C VAL A 187 -10.66 -23.39 38.08
N GLU A 188 -10.57 -22.14 37.63
CA GLU A 188 -10.96 -20.97 38.41
C GLU A 188 -12.48 -20.91 38.66
N TRP A 189 -13.27 -21.13 37.63
CA TRP A 189 -14.73 -21.01 37.66
C TRP A 189 -15.44 -22.30 38.06
N GLN A 190 -14.70 -23.32 38.51
CA GLN A 190 -15.24 -24.64 38.88
C GLN A 190 -16.10 -25.27 37.79
N SER A 191 -15.69 -25.12 36.53
CA SER A 191 -16.38 -25.69 35.37
C SER A 191 -15.67 -26.95 34.88
N GLU A 192 -16.43 -27.95 34.46
CA GLU A 192 -15.90 -29.16 33.83
C GLU A 192 -15.40 -28.86 32.41
N LEU A 193 -14.32 -29.54 32.01
CA LEU A 193 -13.79 -29.53 30.65
C LEU A 193 -13.09 -30.86 30.40
N PHE A 194 -13.41 -31.48 29.26
CA PHE A 194 -12.83 -32.74 28.82
C PHE A 194 -12.06 -32.51 27.52
N LEU A 195 -10.84 -33.05 27.47
CA LEU A 195 -9.93 -32.90 26.35
C LEU A 195 -9.47 -34.29 25.90
N ALA A 196 -9.47 -34.55 24.59
CA ALA A 196 -8.81 -35.73 24.03
C ALA A 196 -7.68 -35.31 23.08
N PHE A 197 -6.46 -35.74 23.37
CA PHE A 197 -5.29 -35.51 22.52
C PHE A 197 -5.15 -36.70 21.58
N VAL A 198 -5.41 -36.48 20.30
CA VAL A 198 -5.47 -37.54 19.28
C VAL A 198 -4.22 -37.49 18.40
N ASP A 199 -3.57 -38.64 18.24
CA ASP A 199 -2.42 -38.86 17.35
C ASP A 199 -2.80 -39.94 16.31
N PHE A 200 -2.31 -39.81 15.08
CA PHE A 200 -2.57 -40.79 14.02
C PHE A 200 -1.35 -41.68 13.74
N GLU A 201 -1.59 -42.95 13.46
CA GLU A 201 -0.55 -43.88 13.04
C GLU A 201 -0.06 -43.54 11.63
N LYS A 202 1.19 -43.05 11.53
CA LYS A 202 1.87 -42.74 10.26
C LYS A 202 0.99 -41.93 9.30
N ALA A 203 0.42 -40.84 9.80
CA ALA A 203 -0.67 -40.09 9.15
C ALA A 203 -0.41 -39.74 7.68
N PHE A 204 0.82 -39.36 7.32
CA PHE A 204 1.17 -39.03 5.93
C PHE A 204 1.21 -40.27 5.04
N ASP A 205 1.56 -41.44 5.55
CA ASP A 205 1.79 -42.66 4.77
C ASP A 205 0.51 -43.48 4.55
N THR A 206 -0.55 -43.22 5.33
CA THR A 206 -1.78 -44.01 5.35
C THR A 206 -2.94 -43.40 4.55
N VAL A 207 -2.78 -42.18 4.03
CA VAL A 207 -3.80 -41.47 3.25
C VAL A 207 -4.26 -42.27 2.02
N LYS A 208 -5.56 -42.55 1.91
CA LYS A 208 -6.13 -43.17 0.71
C LYS A 208 -6.18 -42.14 -0.44
N TRP A 209 -5.59 -42.49 -1.57
CA TRP A 209 -5.57 -41.61 -2.75
C TRP A 209 -6.97 -41.32 -3.31
N THR A 210 -7.86 -42.31 -3.36
CA THR A 210 -9.25 -42.14 -3.82
C THR A 210 -9.98 -41.06 -3.00
N ALA A 211 -9.86 -41.13 -1.67
CA ALA A 211 -10.38 -40.13 -0.75
C ALA A 211 -9.77 -38.74 -0.97
N LEU A 212 -8.45 -38.68 -1.20
CA LEU A 212 -7.75 -37.43 -1.47
C LEU A 212 -8.24 -36.76 -2.77
N TRP A 213 -8.46 -37.52 -3.84
CA TRP A 213 -8.96 -37.00 -5.11
C TRP A 213 -10.39 -36.45 -4.98
N SER A 214 -11.26 -37.18 -4.29
CA SER A 214 -12.63 -36.73 -3.98
C SER A 214 -12.62 -35.45 -3.13
N SER A 215 -11.69 -35.34 -2.18
CA SER A 215 -11.51 -34.15 -1.35
C SER A 215 -11.10 -32.93 -2.20
N LEU A 216 -10.13 -33.08 -3.11
CA LEU A 216 -9.74 -32.02 -4.04
C LEU A 216 -10.89 -31.58 -4.96
N GLN A 217 -11.69 -32.53 -5.44
CA GLN A 217 -12.84 -32.24 -6.29
C GLN A 217 -13.91 -31.44 -5.54
N ARG A 218 -14.23 -31.81 -4.29
CA ARG A 218 -15.16 -31.07 -3.42
C ARG A 218 -14.70 -29.63 -3.15
N ARG A 219 -13.38 -29.39 -3.10
CA ARG A 219 -12.80 -28.04 -2.98
C ARG A 219 -12.80 -27.25 -4.30
N GLY A 220 -13.42 -27.77 -5.35
CA GLY A 220 -13.55 -27.13 -6.66
C GLY A 220 -12.23 -27.04 -7.41
N ILE A 221 -11.27 -27.94 -7.16
CA ILE A 221 -10.04 -28.01 -7.94
C ILE A 221 -10.35 -28.60 -9.32
N PRO A 222 -9.93 -27.94 -10.42
CA PRO A 222 -10.20 -28.43 -11.78
C PRO A 222 -9.71 -29.87 -12.01
N ALA A 223 -10.51 -30.66 -12.72
CA ALA A 223 -10.19 -32.06 -13.03
C ALA A 223 -8.82 -32.23 -13.70
N CYS A 224 -8.41 -31.29 -14.57
CA CYS A 224 -7.10 -31.31 -15.20
C CYS A 224 -5.94 -31.20 -14.19
N ILE A 225 -6.09 -30.38 -13.14
CA ILE A 225 -5.09 -30.24 -12.07
C ILE A 225 -5.06 -31.50 -11.20
N ILE A 226 -6.25 -32.04 -10.87
CA ILE A 226 -6.36 -33.31 -10.14
C ILE A 226 -5.65 -34.41 -10.93
N GLN A 227 -5.84 -34.49 -12.24
CA GLN A 227 -5.18 -35.49 -13.08
C GLN A 227 -3.66 -35.36 -13.07
N VAL A 228 -3.11 -34.15 -13.14
CA VAL A 228 -1.66 -33.93 -13.02
C VAL A 228 -1.14 -34.38 -11.65
N ILE A 229 -1.89 -34.11 -10.57
CA ILE A 229 -1.52 -34.59 -9.23
C ILE A 229 -1.61 -36.12 -9.20
N ARG A 230 -2.65 -36.74 -9.75
CA ARG A 230 -2.78 -38.20 -9.83
C ARG A 230 -1.60 -38.83 -10.54
N SER A 231 -1.18 -38.29 -11.68
CA SER A 231 0.01 -38.75 -12.41
C SER A 231 1.31 -38.60 -11.62
N LEU A 232 1.39 -37.68 -10.66
CA LEU A 232 2.53 -37.60 -9.74
C LEU A 232 2.53 -38.72 -8.69
N TYR A 233 1.41 -39.42 -8.45
CA TYR A 233 1.27 -40.44 -7.41
C TYR A 233 1.09 -41.85 -7.97
N GLU A 234 0.21 -42.03 -8.96
CA GLU A 234 -0.09 -43.32 -9.57
C GLU A 234 1.14 -43.91 -10.26
N GLY A 235 1.35 -45.21 -10.11
CA GLY A 235 2.51 -45.92 -10.68
C GLY A 235 3.87 -45.62 -10.04
N SER A 236 3.91 -44.78 -8.99
CA SER A 236 5.18 -44.42 -8.36
C SER A 236 5.74 -45.54 -7.45
N THR A 237 7.05 -45.73 -7.54
CA THR A 237 7.85 -46.62 -6.67
C THR A 237 8.83 -45.78 -5.85
N CYS A 238 9.22 -46.27 -4.69
CA CYS A 238 10.32 -45.70 -3.90
C CYS A 238 11.42 -46.74 -3.68
N ARG A 239 12.64 -46.28 -3.42
CA ARG A 239 13.77 -47.13 -3.03
C ARG A 239 14.41 -46.51 -1.79
N VAL A 240 14.89 -47.35 -0.89
CA VAL A 240 15.65 -46.92 0.29
C VAL A 240 17.13 -46.87 -0.09
N VAL A 241 17.82 -45.78 0.25
CA VAL A 241 19.28 -45.68 0.11
C VAL A 241 19.90 -45.94 1.48
N HIS A 242 20.71 -46.99 1.59
CA HIS A 242 21.44 -47.33 2.81
C HIS A 242 22.92 -47.52 2.45
N GLU A 243 23.82 -46.84 3.16
CA GLU A 243 25.28 -46.92 2.91
C GLU A 243 25.70 -46.65 1.44
N LYS A 244 24.95 -45.79 0.74
CA LYS A 244 25.07 -45.46 -0.71
C LYS A 244 24.61 -46.56 -1.67
N GLU A 245 24.06 -47.66 -1.18
CA GLU A 245 23.43 -48.69 -1.99
C GLU A 245 21.93 -48.45 -2.12
N LEU A 246 21.39 -48.70 -3.33
CA LEU A 246 19.98 -48.60 -3.65
C LEU A 246 19.28 -49.93 -3.37
N GLY A 247 18.36 -49.93 -2.42
CA GLY A 247 17.50 -51.07 -2.14
C GLY A 247 16.47 -51.37 -3.23
N ALA A 248 15.74 -52.46 -3.06
CA ALA A 248 14.69 -52.91 -3.98
C ALA A 248 13.56 -51.86 -4.15
N PRO A 249 12.92 -51.80 -5.34
CA PRO A 249 11.78 -50.91 -5.57
C PRO A 249 10.55 -51.35 -4.76
N ILE A 250 10.00 -50.43 -3.97
CA ILE A 250 8.76 -50.58 -3.21
C ILE A 250 7.66 -49.83 -3.95
N ARG A 251 6.57 -50.52 -4.29
CA ARG A 251 5.40 -49.88 -4.92
C ARG A 251 4.62 -49.10 -3.89
N ILE A 252 4.30 -47.83 -4.18
CA ILE A 252 3.47 -46.99 -3.32
C ILE A 252 2.02 -47.12 -3.77
N SER A 253 1.12 -47.37 -2.81
CA SER A 253 -0.33 -47.50 -3.04
C SER A 253 -1.18 -46.53 -2.20
N ALA A 254 -0.59 -45.89 -1.20
CA ALA A 254 -1.22 -44.94 -0.30
C ALA A 254 -0.20 -43.92 0.21
N GLY A 255 -0.68 -42.83 0.80
CA GLY A 255 0.12 -41.81 1.44
C GLY A 255 0.47 -40.62 0.55
N VAL A 256 0.78 -39.50 1.20
CA VAL A 256 1.32 -38.29 0.59
C VAL A 256 2.85 -38.29 0.70
N LYS A 257 3.55 -37.79 -0.33
CA LYS A 257 5.01 -37.85 -0.40
C LYS A 257 5.66 -36.94 0.64
N GLN A 258 6.20 -37.48 1.72
CA GLN A 258 6.85 -36.69 2.77
C GLN A 258 8.08 -35.97 2.20
N GLY A 259 8.17 -34.63 2.35
CA GLY A 259 9.24 -33.81 1.75
C GLY A 259 8.91 -33.20 0.38
N CYS A 260 7.81 -33.62 -0.26
CA CYS A 260 7.24 -32.87 -1.38
C CYS A 260 6.63 -31.55 -0.89
N LEU A 261 6.78 -30.49 -1.69
CA LEU A 261 6.23 -29.16 -1.39
C LEU A 261 4.69 -29.13 -1.34
N LEU A 262 4.05 -30.03 -2.11
CA LEU A 262 2.59 -30.08 -2.25
C LEU A 262 1.91 -30.92 -1.15
N SER A 263 2.58 -31.96 -0.65
CA SER A 263 2.02 -32.94 0.29
C SER A 263 1.45 -32.36 1.59
N PRO A 264 2.07 -31.36 2.26
CA PRO A 264 1.49 -30.77 3.46
C PRO A 264 0.11 -30.15 3.20
N LEU A 265 -0.08 -29.50 2.06
CA LEU A 265 -1.37 -28.92 1.69
C LEU A 265 -2.40 -30.02 1.39
N LEU A 266 -2.01 -31.06 0.66
CA LEU A 266 -2.89 -32.19 0.33
C LEU A 266 -3.38 -32.91 1.60
N PHE A 267 -2.47 -33.14 2.55
CA PHE A 267 -2.80 -33.74 3.84
C PHE A 267 -3.78 -32.87 4.64
N VAL A 268 -3.51 -31.56 4.74
CA VAL A 268 -4.39 -30.62 5.46
C VAL A 268 -5.78 -30.54 4.82
N ILE A 269 -5.91 -30.57 3.49
CA ILE A 269 -7.22 -30.59 2.82
C ILE A 269 -8.04 -31.80 3.24
N LEU A 270 -7.42 -32.99 3.22
CA LEU A 270 -8.10 -34.23 3.55
C LEU A 270 -8.48 -34.28 5.03
N LEU A 271 -7.59 -33.86 5.93
CA LEU A 271 -7.88 -33.86 7.36
C LEU A 271 -8.95 -32.82 7.72
N ASP A 272 -8.94 -31.66 7.04
CA ASP A 272 -9.98 -30.64 7.21
C ASP A 272 -11.35 -31.14 6.72
N ASP A 273 -11.40 -31.99 5.68
CA ASP A 273 -12.65 -32.65 5.26
C ASP A 273 -13.16 -33.66 6.31
N VAL A 274 -12.28 -34.46 6.93
CA VAL A 274 -12.64 -35.34 8.06
C VAL A 274 -13.25 -34.49 9.17
N MET A 275 -12.52 -33.46 9.60
CA MET A 275 -12.93 -32.69 10.75
C MET A 275 -14.21 -31.88 10.50
N ARG A 276 -14.46 -31.40 9.27
CA ARG A 276 -15.74 -30.76 8.92
C ARG A 276 -16.95 -31.63 9.19
N ASN A 277 -16.85 -32.92 8.88
CA ASN A 277 -17.93 -33.87 9.14
C ASN A 277 -18.08 -34.09 10.65
N VAL A 278 -16.97 -34.27 11.36
CA VAL A 278 -16.95 -34.47 12.82
C VAL A 278 -17.56 -33.29 13.57
N VAL A 279 -17.27 -32.06 13.16
CA VAL A 279 -17.73 -30.83 13.84
C VAL A 279 -19.03 -30.26 13.29
N ALA A 280 -19.67 -30.93 12.32
CA ALA A 280 -20.96 -30.50 11.80
C ALA A 280 -22.05 -30.46 12.89
N ILE A 281 -21.92 -31.33 13.90
CA ILE A 281 -22.77 -31.37 15.08
C ILE A 281 -22.02 -30.69 16.24
N PRO A 282 -22.51 -29.54 16.73
CA PRO A 282 -21.82 -28.78 17.77
C PRO A 282 -21.85 -29.52 19.11
N ARG A 283 -20.67 -29.90 19.60
CA ARG A 283 -20.41 -30.67 20.82
C ARG A 283 -19.26 -30.07 21.64
N GLY A 284 -18.87 -28.84 21.32
CA GLY A 284 -17.75 -28.12 21.91
C GLY A 284 -18.16 -27.09 22.96
N ILE A 285 -17.22 -26.22 23.32
CA ILE A 285 -17.48 -25.14 24.27
C ILE A 285 -17.97 -23.87 23.55
N SER A 286 -18.98 -23.21 24.08
CA SER A 286 -19.48 -21.95 23.53
C SER A 286 -18.61 -20.75 23.95
N TRP A 287 -18.32 -19.87 23.00
CA TRP A 287 -17.59 -18.62 23.23
C TRP A 287 -18.00 -17.52 22.24
N ALA A 288 -17.43 -16.32 22.36
CA ALA A 288 -17.88 -15.11 21.64
C ALA A 288 -17.91 -15.24 20.10
N SER A 289 -17.12 -16.15 19.52
CA SER A 289 -17.05 -16.37 18.07
C SER A 289 -17.75 -17.66 17.59
N GLY A 290 -18.57 -18.30 18.42
CA GLY A 290 -19.30 -19.53 18.07
C GLY A 290 -19.04 -20.68 19.06
N VAL A 291 -18.76 -21.88 18.54
CA VAL A 291 -18.43 -23.06 19.33
C VAL A 291 -17.00 -23.51 19.00
N LEU A 292 -16.15 -23.66 20.01
CA LEU A 292 -14.82 -24.26 19.85
C LEU A 292 -14.93 -25.78 20.04
N GLU A 293 -14.72 -26.51 18.95
CA GLU A 293 -14.82 -27.96 18.89
C GLU A 293 -13.47 -28.65 19.06
N ASP A 294 -12.43 -28.07 18.46
CA ASP A 294 -11.11 -28.66 18.31
C ASP A 294 -9.98 -27.62 18.14
N LEU A 295 -8.74 -28.08 18.32
CA LEU A 295 -7.52 -27.36 17.97
C LEU A 295 -6.58 -28.29 17.19
N ASP A 296 -6.44 -28.07 15.88
CA ASP A 296 -5.66 -28.93 15.01
C ASP A 296 -4.33 -28.30 14.59
N TYR A 297 -3.22 -29.02 14.75
CA TYR A 297 -1.95 -28.63 14.17
C TYR A 297 -1.39 -29.76 13.32
N ALA A 298 -1.72 -29.72 12.03
CA ALA A 298 -1.49 -30.85 11.13
C ALA A 298 -2.17 -32.10 11.69
N ASP A 299 -1.40 -33.14 12.01
CA ASP A 299 -1.85 -34.41 12.58
C ASP A 299 -2.12 -34.37 14.10
N ASP A 300 -1.62 -33.36 14.82
CA ASP A 300 -1.85 -33.20 16.26
C ASP A 300 -3.24 -32.56 16.50
N ILE A 301 -4.23 -33.36 16.88
CA ILE A 301 -5.62 -32.91 17.14
C ILE A 301 -5.90 -32.87 18.64
N VAL A 302 -6.58 -31.80 19.08
CA VAL A 302 -7.16 -31.73 20.43
C VAL A 302 -8.65 -31.54 20.31
N LEU A 303 -9.43 -32.55 20.72
CA LEU A 303 -10.88 -32.44 20.83
C LEU A 303 -11.27 -31.82 22.16
N ILE A 304 -12.25 -30.92 22.14
CA ILE A 304 -12.66 -30.13 23.31
C ILE A 304 -14.17 -30.27 23.52
N SER A 305 -14.61 -30.69 24.71
CA SER A 305 -16.03 -30.81 25.05
C SER A 305 -16.32 -30.44 26.51
N PRO A 306 -17.54 -29.96 26.82
CA PRO A 306 -17.93 -29.62 28.19
C PRO A 306 -18.31 -30.86 29.04
N THR A 307 -18.71 -31.97 28.42
CA THR A 307 -19.07 -33.23 29.09
C THR A 307 -18.35 -34.42 28.46
N LEU A 308 -18.25 -35.51 29.23
CA LEU A 308 -17.60 -36.74 28.79
C LEU A 308 -18.37 -37.41 27.64
N ASP A 309 -19.71 -37.47 27.72
CA ASP A 309 -20.55 -38.11 26.69
C ASP A 309 -20.39 -37.45 25.32
N LEU A 310 -20.40 -36.11 25.30
CA LEU A 310 -20.18 -35.34 24.07
C LEU A 310 -18.77 -35.54 23.51
N LEU A 311 -17.76 -35.73 24.37
CA LEU A 311 -16.40 -36.07 23.93
C LEU A 311 -16.32 -37.49 23.37
N GLN A 312 -17.00 -38.45 24.00
CA GLN A 312 -17.08 -39.83 23.55
C GLN A 312 -17.73 -39.93 22.17
N GLU A 313 -18.88 -39.30 21.97
CA GLU A 313 -19.54 -39.23 20.66
C GLU A 313 -18.66 -38.57 19.60
N LYS A 314 -17.90 -37.53 19.98
CA LYS A 314 -17.00 -36.81 19.06
C LYS A 314 -15.80 -37.68 18.65
N LEU A 315 -15.24 -38.41 19.60
CA LEU A 315 -14.13 -39.33 19.37
C LEU A 315 -14.53 -40.51 18.48
N VAL A 316 -15.71 -41.09 18.70
CA VAL A 316 -16.26 -42.17 17.84
C VAL A 316 -16.50 -41.66 16.42
N HIS A 317 -17.13 -40.49 16.27
CA HIS A 317 -17.36 -39.90 14.96
C HIS A 317 -16.03 -39.58 14.24
N LEU A 318 -15.02 -39.08 14.96
CA LEU A 318 -13.68 -38.87 14.39
C LEU A 318 -13.05 -40.19 13.91
N GLN A 319 -13.20 -41.27 14.68
CA GLN A 319 -12.68 -42.58 14.33
C GLN A 319 -13.31 -43.10 13.03
N GLU A 320 -14.62 -43.00 12.90
CA GLU A 320 -15.37 -43.44 11.72
C GLU A 320 -14.95 -42.65 10.47
N GLU A 321 -14.97 -41.33 10.54
CA GLU A 321 -14.60 -40.45 9.43
C GLU A 321 -13.13 -40.58 9.03
N ALA A 322 -12.21 -40.68 10.01
CA ALA A 322 -10.79 -40.89 9.75
C ALA A 322 -10.54 -42.21 9.01
N ARG A 323 -11.24 -43.29 9.39
CA ARG A 323 -11.10 -44.62 8.79
C ARG A 323 -11.51 -44.64 7.33
N VAL A 324 -12.55 -43.87 6.95
CA VAL A 324 -12.97 -43.68 5.55
C VAL A 324 -11.79 -43.13 4.73
N MET A 325 -11.08 -42.14 5.25
CA MET A 325 -9.97 -41.48 4.55
C MET A 325 -8.63 -42.25 4.63
N GLY A 326 -8.59 -43.38 5.35
CA GLY A 326 -7.41 -44.24 5.50
C GLY A 326 -6.56 -43.94 6.74
N LEU A 327 -6.99 -43.00 7.58
CA LEU A 327 -6.30 -42.64 8.81
C LEU A 327 -6.75 -43.56 9.96
N ARG A 328 -5.82 -43.90 10.86
CA ARG A 328 -6.09 -44.72 12.04
C ARG A 328 -5.56 -44.00 13.27
N ILE A 329 -6.40 -43.85 14.28
CA ILE A 329 -6.02 -43.23 15.55
C ILE A 329 -5.03 -44.15 16.28
N ASN A 330 -3.91 -43.58 16.71
CA ASN A 330 -2.90 -44.25 17.51
C ASN A 330 -3.37 -44.35 18.95
N ARG A 331 -3.84 -45.52 19.32
CA ARG A 331 -4.43 -45.79 20.63
C ARG A 331 -3.46 -45.57 21.79
N ARG A 332 -2.18 -45.88 21.60
CA ARG A 332 -1.15 -45.77 22.66
C ARG A 332 -0.71 -44.33 22.93
N LYS A 333 -0.88 -43.46 21.93
CA LYS A 333 -0.49 -42.05 22.03
C LYS A 333 -1.68 -41.12 22.26
N THR A 334 -2.89 -41.62 22.00
CA THR A 334 -4.13 -40.89 22.24
C THR A 334 -4.49 -41.01 23.70
N VAL A 335 -4.68 -39.87 24.36
CA VAL A 335 -4.94 -39.80 25.81
C VAL A 335 -5.99 -38.75 26.11
N ASP A 336 -6.67 -38.88 27.25
CA ASP A 336 -7.66 -37.92 27.72
C ASP A 336 -7.12 -37.09 28.90
N MET A 337 -7.62 -35.86 29.05
CA MET A 337 -7.35 -35.01 30.20
C MET A 337 -8.66 -34.40 30.69
N ARG A 338 -8.88 -34.48 32.01
CA ARG A 338 -10.14 -34.09 32.65
C ARG A 338 -9.91 -32.95 33.63
N ILE A 339 -10.62 -31.85 33.43
CA ILE A 339 -10.53 -30.67 34.29
C ILE A 339 -11.80 -30.58 35.12
N LYS A 340 -11.65 -30.61 36.44
CA LYS A 340 -12.76 -30.50 37.42
C LYS A 340 -13.89 -31.53 37.22
N ALA A 341 -13.64 -32.60 36.49
CA ALA A 341 -14.61 -33.66 36.23
C ALA A 341 -15.09 -34.32 37.52
N LYS A 342 -16.40 -34.53 37.59
CA LYS A 342 -17.09 -35.25 38.67
C LYS A 342 -17.22 -36.74 38.36
N THR A 343 -17.23 -37.11 37.09
CA THR A 343 -17.29 -38.50 36.64
C THR A 343 -15.90 -39.16 36.61
N SER A 344 -15.87 -40.45 36.98
CA SER A 344 -14.72 -41.34 36.85
C SER A 344 -14.76 -42.20 35.57
N ASP A 345 -15.82 -42.10 34.76
CA ASP A 345 -16.02 -42.95 33.58
C ASP A 345 -14.91 -42.74 32.55
N ALA A 346 -14.47 -43.81 31.89
CA ALA A 346 -13.36 -43.76 30.94
C ALA A 346 -13.85 -43.54 29.51
N LEU A 347 -13.11 -42.75 28.72
CA LEU A 347 -13.30 -42.73 27.27
C LEU A 347 -12.91 -44.08 26.67
N ILE A 348 -13.70 -44.56 25.73
CA ILE A 348 -13.52 -45.84 25.07
C ILE A 348 -13.18 -45.60 23.60
N LEU A 349 -12.09 -46.22 23.13
CA LEU A 349 -11.67 -46.24 21.73
C LEU A 349 -11.38 -47.69 21.31
N ASP A 350 -12.07 -48.19 20.29
CA ASP A 350 -11.98 -49.59 19.84
C ASP A 350 -12.17 -50.60 20.99
N ASN A 351 -13.20 -50.40 21.81
CA ASN A 351 -13.52 -51.23 22.99
C ASN A 351 -12.42 -51.32 24.07
N GLN A 352 -11.45 -50.40 24.09
CA GLN A 352 -10.49 -50.27 25.19
C GLN A 352 -10.57 -48.87 25.82
N ARG A 353 -10.28 -48.82 27.12
CA ARG A 353 -10.21 -47.58 27.88
C ARG A 353 -8.97 -46.78 27.48
N LEU A 354 -9.14 -45.49 27.21
CA LEU A 354 -8.03 -44.56 27.02
C LEU A 354 -7.41 -44.18 28.37
N ASP A 355 -6.11 -43.91 28.35
CA ASP A 355 -5.39 -43.42 29.52
C ASP A 355 -5.78 -41.96 29.81
N SER A 356 -6.18 -41.69 31.05
CA SER A 356 -6.41 -40.33 31.53
C SER A 356 -5.14 -39.79 32.17
N VAL A 357 -4.67 -38.62 31.72
CA VAL A 357 -3.40 -38.04 32.15
C VAL A 357 -3.60 -36.69 32.84
N ASP A 358 -2.86 -36.49 33.92
CA ASP A 358 -2.78 -35.20 34.61
C ASP A 358 -1.90 -34.19 33.86
N THR A 359 -0.94 -34.70 33.07
CA THR A 359 0.05 -33.92 32.35
C THR A 359 0.30 -34.49 30.95
N PHE A 360 0.33 -33.63 29.93
CA PHE A 360 0.58 -34.02 28.54
C PHE A 360 1.52 -33.04 27.80
N THR A 361 2.35 -33.53 26.88
CA THR A 361 3.22 -32.66 26.06
C THR A 361 2.57 -32.38 24.70
N TYR A 362 1.91 -31.23 24.59
CA TYR A 362 1.25 -30.75 23.38
C TYR A 362 2.11 -29.72 22.64
N LEU A 363 2.39 -29.95 21.35
CA LEU A 363 3.21 -29.10 20.48
C LEU A 363 4.57 -28.69 21.10
N GLY A 364 5.15 -29.63 21.84
CA GLY A 364 6.42 -29.47 22.54
C GLY A 364 6.34 -28.72 23.87
N SER A 365 5.15 -28.30 24.34
CA SER A 365 4.90 -27.66 25.64
C SER A 365 4.07 -28.58 26.56
N THR A 366 4.41 -28.62 27.84
CA THR A 366 3.79 -29.51 28.83
C THR A 366 2.61 -28.83 29.49
N VAL A 367 1.40 -29.31 29.23
CA VAL A 367 0.13 -28.80 29.76
C VAL A 367 -0.31 -29.70 30.91
N THR A 368 -0.85 -29.12 31.98
CA THR A 368 -1.29 -29.85 33.18
C THR A 368 -2.76 -29.56 33.47
N ARG A 369 -3.45 -30.46 34.16
CA ARG A 369 -4.86 -30.27 34.55
C ARG A 369 -5.13 -29.06 35.46
N GLN A 370 -4.07 -28.48 36.05
CA GLN A 370 -4.13 -27.29 36.90
C GLN A 370 -3.76 -25.99 36.15
N GLY A 371 -3.39 -26.08 34.86
CA GLY A 371 -2.96 -24.95 34.03
C GLY A 371 -1.55 -24.42 34.33
N GLY A 372 -0.81 -25.02 35.27
CA GLY A 372 0.51 -24.57 35.72
C GLY A 372 1.62 -24.67 34.66
N ALA A 373 2.68 -23.87 34.82
CA ALA A 373 3.86 -23.87 33.95
C ALA A 373 5.08 -24.58 34.58
N ASP A 374 4.99 -24.98 35.85
CA ASP A 374 6.07 -25.48 36.69
C ASP A 374 6.75 -26.72 36.08
N GLU A 375 5.98 -27.77 35.77
CA GLU A 375 6.48 -28.99 35.15
C GLU A 375 7.09 -28.75 33.76
N ASN A 376 6.52 -27.79 33.00
CA ASN A 376 7.08 -27.44 31.69
C ASN A 376 8.45 -26.78 31.84
N ILE A 377 8.60 -25.86 32.80
CA ILE A 377 9.85 -25.17 33.09
C ILE A 377 10.92 -26.18 33.54
N GLU A 378 10.56 -27.15 34.37
CA GLU A 378 11.49 -28.18 34.83
C GLU A 378 11.95 -29.09 33.68
N SER A 379 11.02 -29.50 32.81
CA SER A 379 11.34 -30.22 31.57
C SER A 379 12.29 -29.42 30.66
N ARG A 380 12.08 -28.11 30.52
CA ARG A 380 12.99 -27.23 29.76
C ARG A 380 14.36 -27.07 30.39
N ILE A 381 14.43 -26.93 31.71
CA ILE A 381 15.71 -26.87 32.43
C ILE A 381 16.48 -28.18 32.21
N LYS A 382 15.82 -29.34 32.29
CA LYS A 382 16.45 -30.64 32.02
C LYS A 382 17.02 -30.72 30.60
N LYS A 383 16.24 -30.30 29.58
CA LYS A 383 16.69 -30.26 28.19
C LYS A 383 17.83 -29.27 27.96
N ALA A 384 17.77 -28.09 28.56
CA ALA A 384 18.82 -27.08 28.47
C ALA A 384 20.11 -27.53 29.19
N LYS A 385 20.00 -28.22 30.33
CA LYS A 385 21.14 -28.85 31.00
C LYS A 385 21.83 -29.87 30.09
N ALA A 386 21.06 -30.73 29.43
CA ALA A 386 21.60 -31.71 28.48
C ALA A 386 22.33 -31.01 27.31
N ALA A 387 21.70 -30.01 26.69
CA ALA A 387 22.33 -29.22 25.61
C ALA A 387 23.60 -28.48 26.09
N PHE A 388 23.62 -27.98 27.33
CA PHE A 388 24.79 -27.36 27.91
C PHE A 388 25.93 -28.36 28.11
N ALA A 389 25.62 -29.57 28.57
CA ALA A 389 26.61 -30.63 28.80
C ALA A 389 27.26 -31.11 27.49
N GLN A 390 26.48 -31.24 26.40
CA GLN A 390 27.01 -31.61 25.08
C GLN A 390 28.06 -30.61 24.54
N LEU A 391 27.98 -29.35 24.97
CA LEU A 391 28.90 -28.29 24.57
C LEU A 391 30.08 -28.12 25.53
N LYS A 392 30.31 -29.07 26.45
CA LYS A 392 31.44 -29.03 27.39
C LYS A 392 32.81 -28.78 26.71
N PRO A 393 33.16 -29.45 25.58
CA PRO A 393 34.42 -29.14 24.88
C PRO A 393 34.53 -27.70 24.40
N VAL A 394 33.40 -27.07 24.04
CA VAL A 394 33.34 -25.66 23.63
C VAL A 394 33.60 -24.74 24.82
N TRP A 395 33.02 -25.06 25.99
CA TRP A 395 33.23 -24.27 27.21
C TRP A 395 34.66 -24.40 27.72
N ASP A 396 35.26 -25.58 27.57
CA ASP A 396 36.61 -25.89 28.03
C ASP A 396 37.70 -25.43 27.03
N SER A 397 37.37 -25.13 25.78
CA SER A 397 38.34 -24.65 24.77
C SER A 397 38.93 -23.27 25.09
N ASN A 398 40.26 -23.14 25.10
CA ASN A 398 40.92 -21.83 25.23
C ASN A 398 41.02 -21.05 23.90
N VAL A 399 40.77 -21.72 22.77
CA VAL A 399 40.83 -21.12 21.41
C VAL A 399 39.61 -20.23 21.15
N LEU A 400 38.45 -20.64 21.65
CA LEU A 400 37.21 -19.91 21.42
C LEU A 400 37.10 -18.71 22.35
N THR A 401 36.89 -17.53 21.75
CA THR A 401 36.69 -16.31 22.53
C THR A 401 35.41 -16.39 23.38
N ARG A 402 35.42 -15.70 24.52
CA ARG A 402 34.24 -15.55 25.41
C ARG A 402 32.98 -15.15 24.64
N ARG A 403 33.11 -14.25 23.66
CA ARG A 403 31.98 -13.77 22.85
C ARG A 403 31.32 -14.89 22.04
N ILE A 404 32.12 -15.77 21.43
CA ILE A 404 31.62 -16.92 20.66
C ILE A 404 30.94 -17.92 21.60
N LYS A 405 31.55 -18.24 22.74
CA LYS A 405 30.97 -19.15 23.74
C LYS A 405 29.60 -18.67 24.23
N ILE A 406 29.48 -17.38 24.56
CA ILE A 406 28.20 -16.77 24.96
C ILE A 406 27.17 -16.82 23.82
N SER A 407 27.59 -16.56 22.57
CA SER A 407 26.71 -16.64 21.39
C SER A 407 26.17 -18.07 21.16
N LEU A 408 27.01 -19.08 21.35
CA LEU A 408 26.62 -20.49 21.27
C LEU A 408 25.68 -20.88 22.42
N PHE A 409 25.97 -20.42 23.64
CA PHE A 409 25.08 -20.58 24.78
C PHE A 409 23.68 -19.98 24.49
N ASP A 410 23.61 -18.75 23.97
CA ASP A 410 22.35 -18.10 23.64
C ASP A 410 21.58 -18.85 22.54
N SER A 411 22.30 -19.32 21.50
CA SER A 411 21.70 -19.92 20.32
C SER A 411 21.23 -21.35 20.55
N ILE A 412 21.94 -22.13 21.37
CA ILE A 412 21.71 -23.56 21.55
C ILE A 412 21.04 -23.84 22.91
N VAL A 413 21.63 -23.35 24.01
CA VAL A 413 21.18 -23.69 25.37
C VAL A 413 20.01 -22.82 25.83
N LYS A 414 20.18 -21.49 25.77
CA LYS A 414 19.17 -20.53 26.21
C LYS A 414 17.92 -20.58 25.33
N SER A 415 18.10 -20.91 24.05
CA SER A 415 16.99 -21.03 23.11
C SER A 415 16.11 -22.25 23.34
N VAL A 416 16.70 -23.37 23.79
CA VAL A 416 15.98 -24.55 24.29
C VAL A 416 15.30 -24.25 25.62
N LEU A 417 16.01 -23.58 26.53
CA LEU A 417 15.48 -23.21 27.85
C LEU A 417 14.20 -22.37 27.72
N LEU A 418 14.18 -21.39 26.82
CA LEU A 418 13.10 -20.42 26.67
C LEU A 418 12.04 -20.82 25.62
N PHE A 419 12.01 -22.07 25.17
CA PHE A 419 11.02 -22.52 24.17
C PHE A 419 9.63 -22.65 24.80
N GLY A 420 8.65 -21.88 24.29
CA GLY A 420 7.27 -21.87 24.79
C GLY A 420 7.03 -20.95 26.00
N CYS A 421 8.04 -20.16 26.40
CA CYS A 421 7.97 -19.27 27.56
C CYS A 421 6.92 -18.17 27.48
N GLU A 422 6.43 -17.90 26.28
CA GLU A 422 5.34 -16.97 25.99
C GLU A 422 4.02 -17.39 26.67
N THR A 423 3.85 -18.70 26.88
CA THR A 423 2.64 -19.29 27.47
C THR A 423 2.76 -19.55 28.98
N TRP A 424 3.89 -19.20 29.60
CA TRP A 424 4.14 -19.53 31.01
C TRP A 424 3.48 -18.54 31.95
N ARG A 425 2.82 -19.06 32.99
CA ARG A 425 2.55 -18.32 34.21
C ARG A 425 3.87 -18.13 34.97
N VAL A 426 4.38 -16.90 35.04
CA VAL A 426 5.69 -16.60 35.63
C VAL A 426 5.51 -16.10 37.07
N THR A 427 5.99 -16.88 38.05
CA THR A 427 6.08 -16.45 39.46
C THR A 427 7.51 -16.03 39.81
N LYS A 428 7.69 -15.30 40.92
CA LYS A 428 9.04 -14.91 41.41
C LYS A 428 9.90 -16.14 41.68
N GLY A 429 9.33 -17.19 42.28
CA GLY A 429 10.01 -18.46 42.53
C GLY A 429 10.47 -19.17 41.26
N LEU A 430 9.60 -19.27 40.24
CA LEU A 430 9.94 -19.88 38.95
C LEU A 430 11.00 -19.08 38.18
N THR A 431 10.89 -17.75 38.18
CA THR A 431 11.89 -16.86 37.57
C THR A 431 13.26 -17.06 38.22
N ASN A 432 13.30 -17.20 39.54
CA ASN A 432 14.53 -17.45 40.27
C ASN A 432 15.14 -18.81 39.93
N LYS A 433 14.34 -19.89 39.83
CA LYS A 433 14.83 -21.21 39.39
C LYS A 433 15.54 -21.12 38.02
N LEU A 434 14.93 -20.42 37.06
CA LEU A 434 15.52 -20.20 35.73
C LEU A 434 16.78 -19.34 35.78
N GLN A 435 16.77 -18.27 36.57
CA GLN A 435 17.91 -17.36 36.72
C GLN A 435 19.11 -18.07 37.34
N VAL A 436 18.87 -18.94 38.32
CA VAL A 436 19.92 -19.76 38.96
C VAL A 436 20.59 -20.66 37.94
N PHE A 437 19.83 -21.34 37.08
CA PHE A 437 20.39 -22.16 36.02
C PHE A 437 21.27 -21.35 35.05
N VAL A 438 20.77 -20.24 34.53
CA VAL A 438 21.54 -19.35 33.62
C VAL A 438 22.81 -18.85 34.30
N ASN A 439 22.71 -18.41 35.55
CA ASN A 439 23.86 -17.90 36.31
C ASN A 439 24.92 -18.98 36.57
N LYS A 440 24.51 -20.23 36.85
CA LYS A 440 25.44 -21.35 36.98
C LYS A 440 26.16 -21.65 35.66
N SER A 441 25.44 -21.67 34.54
CA SER A 441 26.02 -21.86 33.21
C SER A 441 27.00 -20.75 32.83
N LEU A 442 26.66 -19.48 33.06
CA LEU A 442 27.54 -18.35 32.76
C LEU A 442 28.83 -18.38 33.60
N ARG A 443 28.73 -18.71 34.90
CA ARG A 443 29.92 -18.87 35.76
C ARG A 443 30.82 -20.00 35.27
N SER A 444 30.24 -21.12 34.84
CA SER A 444 31.00 -22.23 34.25
C SER A 444 31.73 -21.82 32.96
N ILE A 445 31.08 -21.09 32.05
CA ILE A 445 31.70 -20.59 30.81
C ILE A 445 32.89 -19.64 31.12
N LEU A 446 32.76 -18.82 32.17
CA LEU A 446 33.80 -17.88 32.59
C LEU A 446 34.84 -18.47 33.54
N ARG A 447 34.73 -19.77 33.87
CA ARG A 447 35.57 -20.46 34.86
C ARG A 447 35.63 -19.75 36.22
N VAL A 448 34.51 -19.20 36.67
CA VAL A 448 34.37 -18.61 38.01
C VAL A 448 33.89 -19.69 38.97
N PHE A 449 34.85 -20.26 39.70
CA PHE A 449 34.63 -21.25 40.75
C PHE A 449 35.14 -20.71 42.08
N TRP A 450 34.56 -21.18 43.19
CA TRP A 450 35.00 -20.81 44.54
C TRP A 450 36.52 -21.07 44.70
N PRO A 451 37.29 -20.17 45.38
CA PRO A 451 36.87 -19.02 46.17
C PRO A 451 36.62 -17.73 45.37
N LYS A 452 36.80 -17.74 44.04
CA LYS A 452 36.53 -16.55 43.21
C LYS A 452 35.03 -16.28 43.17
N THR A 453 34.60 -15.17 43.77
CA THR A 453 33.21 -14.73 43.78
C THR A 453 32.99 -13.58 42.80
N ILE A 454 31.80 -13.54 42.21
CA ILE A 454 31.36 -12.44 41.34
C ILE A 454 29.88 -12.17 41.63
N ARG A 455 29.53 -10.89 41.77
CA ARG A 455 28.13 -10.49 41.91
C ARG A 455 27.37 -10.86 40.64
N ASN A 456 26.09 -11.20 40.77
CA ASN A 456 25.27 -11.60 39.62
C ASN A 456 25.17 -10.48 38.57
N GLU A 457 25.12 -9.23 38.99
CA GLU A 457 25.07 -8.07 38.11
C GLU A 457 26.34 -7.92 37.26
N ASP A 458 27.51 -8.08 37.88
CA ASP A 458 28.80 -8.03 37.19
C ASP A 458 28.98 -9.22 36.24
N LEU A 459 28.50 -10.40 36.64
CA LEU A 459 28.43 -11.59 35.78
C LEU A 459 27.61 -11.30 34.51
N TRP A 460 26.46 -10.63 34.65
CA TRP A 460 25.60 -10.27 33.52
C TRP A 460 26.25 -9.22 32.63
N LYS A 461 26.87 -8.18 33.20
CA LYS A 461 27.60 -7.14 32.45
C LYS A 461 28.75 -7.75 31.64
N LEU A 462 29.58 -8.59 32.26
CA LEU A 462 30.73 -9.22 31.61
C LEU A 462 30.31 -10.13 30.44
N CYS A 463 29.17 -10.82 30.60
CA CYS A 463 28.58 -11.69 29.59
C CYS A 463 27.69 -10.96 28.58
N ARG A 464 27.43 -9.65 28.76
CA ARG A 464 26.42 -8.88 28.01
C ARG A 464 25.03 -9.55 27.99
N GLN A 465 24.65 -10.09 29.14
CA GLN A 465 23.39 -10.79 29.39
C GLN A 465 22.43 -9.93 30.20
N SER A 466 21.14 -10.25 30.11
CA SER A 466 20.09 -9.61 30.93
C SER A 466 19.42 -10.66 31.82
N PRO A 467 18.80 -10.25 32.95
CA PRO A 467 18.02 -11.15 33.78
C PRO A 467 16.96 -11.90 32.96
N ILE A 468 16.83 -13.20 33.22
CA ILE A 468 15.98 -14.09 32.44
C ILE A 468 14.50 -13.68 32.51
N GLY A 469 14.06 -13.13 33.65
CA GLY A 469 12.71 -12.60 33.81
C GLY A 469 12.38 -11.49 32.82
N LYS A 470 13.34 -10.59 32.53
CA LYS A 470 13.16 -9.53 31.51
C LYS A 470 13.06 -10.13 30.10
N GLU A 471 13.80 -11.20 29.81
CA GLU A 471 13.75 -11.85 28.50
C GLU A 471 12.45 -12.63 28.29
N ILE A 472 11.95 -13.33 29.32
CA ILE A 472 10.66 -14.03 29.30
C ILE A 472 9.53 -13.02 29.09
N ALA A 473 9.50 -11.93 29.86
CA ALA A 473 8.53 -10.86 29.68
C ALA A 473 8.58 -10.30 28.25
N LYS A 474 9.78 -10.02 27.72
CA LYS A 474 9.95 -9.54 26.34
C LYS A 474 9.38 -10.50 25.29
N ARG A 475 9.56 -11.81 25.45
CA ARG A 475 9.04 -12.82 24.50
C ARG A 475 7.52 -12.97 24.64
N LYS A 476 7.01 -13.06 25.87
CA LYS A 476 5.59 -13.10 26.21
C LYS A 476 4.84 -11.91 25.61
N TRP A 477 5.29 -10.69 25.89
CA TRP A 477 4.68 -9.46 25.37
C TRP A 477 4.74 -9.35 23.85
N ARG A 478 5.83 -9.85 23.24
CA ARG A 478 5.94 -9.92 21.78
C ARG A 478 4.86 -10.82 21.19
N TRP A 479 4.68 -12.01 21.74
CA TRP A 479 3.71 -13.00 21.26
C TRP A 479 2.26 -12.56 21.53
N ILE A 480 1.94 -12.05 22.72
CA ILE A 480 0.63 -11.46 23.03
C ILE A 480 0.27 -10.41 22.00
N GLY A 481 1.20 -9.50 21.71
CA GLY A 481 1.04 -8.53 20.63
C GLY A 481 0.75 -9.20 19.29
N HIS A 482 1.45 -10.27 18.90
CA HIS A 482 1.18 -10.99 17.65
C HIS A 482 -0.21 -11.65 17.62
N THR A 483 -0.73 -12.13 18.74
CA THR A 483 -2.02 -12.82 18.85
C THR A 483 -3.19 -11.85 18.81
N VAL A 484 -3.13 -10.77 19.60
CA VAL A 484 -4.16 -9.71 19.67
C VAL A 484 -4.36 -9.00 18.32
N ARG A 485 -3.35 -9.09 17.45
CA ARG A 485 -3.34 -8.49 16.10
C ARG A 485 -3.97 -9.38 15.02
N ARG A 486 -4.44 -10.56 15.38
CA ARG A 486 -5.15 -11.49 14.47
C ARG A 486 -6.65 -11.24 14.52
N GLY A 487 -7.36 -11.72 13.50
CA GLY A 487 -8.82 -11.53 13.37
C GLY A 487 -9.60 -11.97 14.61
N ALA A 488 -10.79 -11.40 14.78
CA ALA A 488 -11.68 -11.67 15.93
C ALA A 488 -12.13 -13.14 16.03
N THR A 489 -11.93 -13.94 14.99
CA THR A 489 -12.21 -15.38 14.95
C THR A 489 -11.04 -16.25 15.41
N ASN A 490 -9.84 -15.69 15.65
CA ASN A 490 -8.68 -16.49 16.03
C ASN A 490 -8.85 -17.05 17.46
N ALA A 491 -8.80 -18.37 17.59
CA ALA A 491 -8.97 -19.09 18.85
C ALA A 491 -8.14 -18.53 20.03
N ALA A 492 -6.88 -18.16 19.81
CA ALA A 492 -6.02 -17.63 20.87
C ALA A 492 -6.35 -16.19 21.27
N ASN A 493 -6.96 -15.41 20.36
CA ASN A 493 -7.47 -14.07 20.65
C ASN A 493 -8.80 -14.15 21.43
N VAL A 494 -9.72 -15.01 20.99
CA VAL A 494 -11.02 -15.23 21.65
C VAL A 494 -10.84 -15.81 23.05
N ALA A 495 -9.87 -16.72 23.22
CA ALA A 495 -9.55 -17.31 24.52
C ALA A 495 -9.15 -16.26 25.58
N PHE A 496 -8.60 -15.10 25.20
CA PHE A 496 -8.24 -14.07 26.17
C PHE A 496 -9.45 -13.57 26.96
N ASP A 497 -10.62 -13.50 26.34
CA ASP A 497 -11.83 -12.97 26.93
C ASP A 497 -12.83 -14.04 27.35
N TRP A 498 -12.58 -15.29 27.01
CA TRP A 498 -13.45 -16.40 27.34
C TRP A 498 -13.58 -16.64 28.86
N ARG A 499 -14.82 -16.92 29.28
CA ARG A 499 -15.19 -17.34 30.63
C ARG A 499 -16.24 -18.44 30.52
N PRO A 500 -16.21 -19.47 31.38
CA PRO A 500 -17.25 -20.50 31.39
C PRO A 500 -18.62 -19.90 31.73
N PRO A 501 -19.69 -20.13 30.94
CA PRO A 501 -20.99 -19.49 31.13
C PRO A 501 -21.65 -19.80 32.48
N ASN A 502 -21.46 -21.01 33.00
CA ASN A 502 -22.20 -21.55 34.15
C ASN A 502 -21.31 -21.76 35.40
N GLY A 503 -20.09 -21.24 35.39
CA GLY A 503 -19.14 -21.46 36.47
C GLY A 503 -19.36 -20.54 37.67
N LYS A 504 -19.21 -21.08 38.90
CA LYS A 504 -19.20 -20.29 40.13
C LYS A 504 -17.78 -20.27 40.71
N ARG A 505 -17.28 -19.06 40.96
CA ARG A 505 -15.96 -18.87 41.56
C ARG A 505 -15.95 -19.29 43.03
N SER A 506 -14.90 -19.97 43.48
CA SER A 506 -14.71 -20.28 44.90
C SER A 506 -14.52 -19.02 45.75
N ARG A 507 -15.03 -19.04 47.00
CA ARG A 507 -14.85 -17.95 47.97
C ARG A 507 -13.36 -17.89 48.39
N GLY A 508 -12.71 -16.72 48.24
CA GLY A 508 -11.32 -16.52 48.64
C GLY A 508 -10.53 -15.58 47.72
N ARG A 509 -9.24 -15.38 48.04
CA ARG A 509 -8.35 -14.55 47.22
C ARG A 509 -8.19 -15.16 45.81
N PRO A 510 -8.35 -14.35 44.74
CA PRO A 510 -8.06 -14.75 43.36
C PRO A 510 -6.73 -15.48 43.19
N VAL A 511 -6.73 -16.70 42.63
CA VAL A 511 -5.49 -17.37 42.20
C VAL A 511 -4.84 -16.56 41.07
N GLN A 512 -3.51 -16.40 41.10
CA GLN A 512 -2.81 -15.69 40.02
C GLN A 512 -2.81 -16.56 38.75
N THR A 513 -3.53 -16.12 37.71
CA THR A 513 -3.59 -16.75 36.39
C THR A 513 -2.61 -16.11 35.42
N TRP A 514 -2.34 -16.74 34.27
CA TRP A 514 -1.56 -16.12 33.20
C TRP A 514 -2.20 -14.79 32.79
N ARG A 515 -3.53 -14.76 32.62
CA ARG A 515 -4.31 -13.55 32.29
C ARG A 515 -4.11 -12.42 33.30
N ARG A 516 -4.22 -12.70 34.61
CA ARG A 516 -3.99 -11.69 35.66
C ARG A 516 -2.56 -11.20 35.74
N SER A 517 -1.58 -12.07 35.51
CA SER A 517 -0.18 -11.63 35.40
C SER A 517 -0.04 -10.58 34.31
N VAL A 518 -0.64 -10.85 33.15
CA VAL A 518 -0.61 -9.95 31.98
C VAL A 518 -1.38 -8.65 32.26
N GLU A 519 -2.56 -8.73 32.88
CA GLU A 519 -3.34 -7.55 33.29
C GLU A 519 -2.63 -6.69 34.34
N ASN A 520 -1.96 -7.31 35.31
CA ASN A 520 -1.16 -6.59 36.32
C ASN A 520 0.07 -5.93 35.69
N GLU A 521 0.75 -6.63 34.77
CA GLU A 521 1.86 -6.09 34.00
C GLU A 521 1.40 -4.91 33.10
N LEU A 522 0.19 -4.97 32.54
CA LEU A 522 -0.42 -3.86 31.78
C LEU A 522 -0.74 -2.65 32.66
N ARG A 523 -1.40 -2.88 33.80
CA ARG A 523 -1.71 -1.83 34.77
C ARG A 523 -0.46 -1.16 35.32
N ALA A 524 0.58 -1.95 35.64
CA ALA A 524 1.87 -1.43 36.09
C ALA A 524 2.58 -0.61 35.01
N ALA A 525 2.28 -0.86 33.73
CA ALA A 525 2.78 -0.08 32.60
C ALA A 525 1.84 1.08 32.18
N GLY A 526 0.73 1.31 32.89
CA GLY A 526 -0.25 2.35 32.54
C GLY A 526 -1.01 2.08 31.24
N LEU A 527 -1.12 0.82 30.82
CA LEU A 527 -1.72 0.41 29.55
C LEU A 527 -2.95 -0.49 29.79
N SER A 528 -3.93 -0.41 28.90
CA SER A 528 -5.08 -1.31 28.78
C SER A 528 -4.84 -2.37 27.68
N TRP A 529 -5.67 -3.43 27.62
CA TRP A 529 -5.61 -4.41 26.53
C TRP A 529 -5.81 -3.79 25.13
N SER A 530 -6.61 -2.71 25.06
CA SER A 530 -6.78 -1.84 23.89
C SER A 530 -5.49 -1.13 23.48
N GLU A 531 -4.62 -0.84 24.44
CA GLU A 531 -3.34 -0.14 24.26
C GLU A 531 -2.13 -1.09 24.24
N ALA A 532 -2.27 -2.42 24.29
CA ALA A 532 -1.16 -3.39 24.12
C ALA A 532 -0.83 -3.70 22.64
N LYS A 533 -1.49 -2.96 21.76
CA LYS A 533 -1.83 -3.28 20.38
C LYS A 533 -0.87 -2.45 19.49
N ARG A 534 0.17 -3.07 18.88
CA ARG A 534 1.20 -2.38 18.04
C ARG A 534 0.79 -2.32 16.57
N HIS A 535 0.59 -1.13 16.00
CA HIS A 535 -0.32 -0.96 14.87
C HIS A 535 0.05 0.17 13.93
N ILE A 536 -0.11 -0.09 12.63
CA ILE A 536 -0.54 0.96 11.70
C ILE A 536 -2.07 1.00 11.76
N GLY A 537 -2.65 2.11 12.20
CA GLY A 537 -4.09 2.35 12.04
C GLY A 537 -4.34 2.96 10.68
N LEU A 538 -5.33 2.47 9.95
CA LEU A 538 -5.82 3.14 8.74
C LEU A 538 -7.25 3.59 8.97
N VAL A 539 -7.53 4.88 8.84
CA VAL A 539 -8.90 5.42 8.92
C VAL A 539 -9.30 5.94 7.54
N ASP A 540 -10.34 5.36 6.95
CA ASP A 540 -10.97 5.85 5.72
C ASP A 540 -12.36 5.19 5.62
N TYR A 541 -13.36 5.92 5.16
CA TYR A 541 -14.74 5.41 5.03
C TYR A 541 -15.14 5.15 3.57
N ASP A 542 -14.31 5.58 2.61
CA ASP A 542 -14.61 5.44 1.19
C ASP A 542 -14.31 4.03 0.67
N THR A 543 -14.91 3.71 -0.48
CA THR A 543 -14.56 2.54 -1.29
C THR A 543 -13.56 2.90 -2.42
N VAL A 544 -12.88 1.89 -2.96
CA VAL A 544 -11.94 2.05 -4.08
C VAL A 544 -12.71 2.35 -5.35
N ASP A 545 -12.33 3.44 -6.02
CA ASP A 545 -12.91 3.91 -7.28
C ASP A 545 -11.81 4.00 -8.35
N VAL A 546 -12.07 3.47 -9.54
CA VAL A 546 -11.14 3.43 -10.68
C VAL A 546 -10.66 4.83 -11.08
N THR A 547 -11.51 5.84 -10.93
CA THR A 547 -11.14 7.24 -11.19
C THR A 547 -10.07 7.77 -10.24
N ASN A 548 -9.81 7.08 -9.13
CA ASN A 548 -8.85 7.47 -8.10
C ASN A 548 -7.59 6.60 -8.02
N ILE A 549 -7.57 5.44 -8.70
CA ILE A 549 -6.46 4.47 -8.66
C ILE A 549 -5.13 5.08 -9.15
N HIS A 550 -5.15 5.97 -10.14
CA HIS A 550 -3.96 6.61 -10.73
C HIS A 550 -3.05 7.35 -9.73
N ARG A 551 -3.53 7.60 -8.50
CA ARG A 551 -2.76 8.24 -7.42
C ARG A 551 -2.77 7.47 -6.10
N GLN A 552 -3.50 6.35 -6.02
CA GLN A 552 -3.69 5.58 -4.80
C GLN A 552 -2.99 4.21 -4.92
N LEU A 553 -1.66 4.23 -4.81
CA LEU A 553 -0.77 3.12 -5.19
C LEU A 553 -0.97 1.80 -4.41
N LEU A 554 -1.70 1.80 -3.30
CA LEU A 554 -2.04 0.56 -2.58
C LEU A 554 -3.23 -0.19 -3.19
N HIS A 555 -4.01 0.44 -4.06
CA HIS A 555 -5.23 -0.11 -4.65
C HIS A 555 -5.00 -0.51 -6.11
N GLY A 556 -5.47 -1.70 -6.49
CA GLY A 556 -5.50 -2.13 -7.89
C GLY A 556 -6.91 -2.07 -8.48
N GLU A 557 -7.04 -2.22 -9.80
CA GLU A 557 -8.34 -2.27 -10.48
C GLU A 557 -9.22 -3.41 -9.94
N ALA A 558 -8.60 -4.53 -9.55
CA ALA A 558 -9.28 -5.66 -8.92
C ALA A 558 -9.86 -5.37 -7.52
N ASP A 559 -9.51 -4.24 -6.91
CA ASP A 559 -10.05 -3.82 -5.61
C ASP A 559 -11.28 -2.90 -5.74
N GLN A 560 -11.76 -2.59 -6.95
CA GLN A 560 -12.91 -1.71 -7.19
C GLN A 560 -14.11 -2.11 -6.32
N GLY A 561 -14.69 -1.14 -5.61
CA GLY A 561 -15.82 -1.35 -4.71
C GLY A 561 -15.47 -1.88 -3.32
N ALA A 562 -14.24 -2.34 -3.07
CA ALA A 562 -13.80 -2.71 -1.73
C ALA A 562 -13.55 -1.46 -0.86
N GLY A 563 -13.75 -1.55 0.46
CA GLY A 563 -13.39 -0.47 1.38
C GLY A 563 -11.89 -0.16 1.32
N LYS A 564 -11.51 1.12 1.21
CA LYS A 564 -10.12 1.54 1.02
C LYS A 564 -9.20 1.02 2.12
N VAL A 565 -9.62 1.08 3.39
CA VAL A 565 -8.81 0.56 4.51
C VAL A 565 -8.51 -0.92 4.42
N HIS A 566 -9.44 -1.73 3.88
CA HIS A 566 -9.25 -3.17 3.72
C HIS A 566 -8.33 -3.49 2.54
N SER A 567 -8.49 -2.79 1.40
CA SER A 567 -7.58 -2.92 0.26
C SER A 567 -6.16 -2.50 0.63
N ALA A 568 -6.01 -1.35 1.31
CA ALA A 568 -4.72 -0.87 1.80
C ALA A 568 -4.07 -1.84 2.80
N ALA A 569 -4.85 -2.41 3.74
CA ALA A 569 -4.33 -3.41 4.67
C ALA A 569 -3.79 -4.66 3.95
N ARG A 570 -4.51 -5.18 2.95
CA ARG A 570 -4.03 -6.30 2.11
C ARG A 570 -2.72 -5.94 1.40
N ALA A 571 -2.65 -4.74 0.82
CA ALA A 571 -1.48 -4.28 0.09
C ALA A 571 -0.25 -4.09 1.00
N ILE A 572 -0.43 -3.50 2.19
CA ILE A 572 0.62 -3.38 3.20
C ILE A 572 1.13 -4.75 3.66
N HIS A 573 0.23 -5.72 3.84
CA HIS A 573 0.62 -7.08 4.21
C HIS A 573 1.46 -7.78 3.12
N ARG A 574 1.25 -7.44 1.83
CA ARG A 574 2.13 -7.91 0.73
C ARG A 574 3.53 -7.30 0.81
N ILE A 575 3.63 -6.02 1.20
CA ILE A 575 4.91 -5.30 1.33
C ILE A 575 5.71 -5.84 2.52
N ASN A 576 5.06 -5.95 3.68
CA ASN A 576 5.67 -6.49 4.88
C ASN A 576 4.62 -7.23 5.71
N SER A 577 4.56 -8.54 5.53
CA SER A 577 3.60 -9.43 6.21
C SER A 577 3.73 -9.44 7.73
N HIS A 578 4.80 -8.86 8.25
CA HIS A 578 4.96 -8.76 9.66
C HIS A 578 4.30 -7.52 10.29
N VAL A 579 3.99 -6.49 9.51
CA VAL A 579 3.33 -5.27 10.00
C VAL A 579 1.88 -5.61 10.31
N THR A 580 1.37 -5.12 11.43
CA THR A 580 -0.07 -5.22 11.70
C THR A 580 -0.76 -3.91 11.31
N VAL A 581 -1.86 -4.07 10.59
CA VAL A 581 -2.72 -2.98 10.15
C VAL A 581 -4.08 -3.14 10.83
N THR A 582 -4.56 -2.09 11.50
CA THR A 582 -5.93 -2.02 12.03
C THR A 582 -6.78 -1.14 11.08
N PRO A 583 -7.70 -1.73 10.31
CA PRO A 583 -8.60 -0.97 9.46
C PRO A 583 -9.76 -0.37 10.28
N HIS A 584 -9.89 0.94 10.27
CA HIS A 584 -11.02 1.69 10.80
C HIS A 584 -11.85 2.17 9.61
N ASN A 585 -12.80 1.34 9.16
CA ASN A 585 -13.69 1.67 8.04
C ASN A 585 -14.84 2.58 8.50
N VAL A 586 -14.50 3.75 9.04
CA VAL A 586 -15.43 4.70 9.66
C VAL A 586 -15.06 6.12 9.28
N GLN A 587 -16.07 6.99 9.18
CA GLN A 587 -15.84 8.42 9.05
C GLN A 587 -15.40 8.97 10.41
N LEU A 588 -14.28 9.68 10.44
CA LEU A 588 -13.79 10.27 11.67
C LEU A 588 -14.66 11.49 12.04
N ALA A 589 -15.25 11.46 13.22
CA ALA A 589 -16.17 12.47 13.74
C ALA A 589 -15.88 12.77 15.22
N SER A 590 -16.47 13.84 15.78
CA SER A 590 -16.28 14.23 17.18
C SER A 590 -16.58 13.11 18.18
N GLY A 591 -17.58 12.25 17.88
CA GLY A 591 -17.98 11.14 18.74
C GLY A 591 -17.02 9.94 18.77
N ASN A 592 -16.10 9.80 17.80
CA ASN A 592 -15.18 8.65 17.73
C ASN A 592 -13.69 9.01 17.67
N ALA A 593 -13.34 10.27 17.36
CA ALA A 593 -11.96 10.65 17.08
C ALA A 593 -11.01 10.49 18.27
N LEU A 594 -11.45 10.81 19.50
CA LEU A 594 -10.61 10.65 20.70
C LEU A 594 -10.30 9.17 20.99
N ASP A 595 -11.29 8.28 20.86
CA ASP A 595 -11.11 6.84 21.09
C ASP A 595 -10.20 6.19 20.03
N VAL A 596 -10.30 6.65 18.78
CA VAL A 596 -9.43 6.14 17.71
C VAL A 596 -8.00 6.64 17.87
N ILE A 597 -7.80 7.94 18.13
CA ILE A 597 -6.46 8.57 18.16
C ILE A 597 -5.66 8.18 19.41
N SER A 598 -6.30 8.01 20.57
CA SER A 598 -5.63 7.68 21.84
C SER A 598 -4.81 6.39 21.81
N ARG A 599 -5.06 5.51 20.82
CA ARG A 599 -4.40 4.21 20.65
C ARG A 599 -3.05 4.29 19.93
N TYR A 600 -2.63 5.47 19.45
CA TYR A 600 -1.47 5.66 18.59
C TYR A 600 -0.52 6.73 19.13
N ASP A 601 0.78 6.54 18.88
CA ASP A 601 1.85 7.43 19.38
C ASP A 601 2.03 8.66 18.47
N LEU A 602 1.56 8.57 17.23
CA LEU A 602 1.70 9.58 16.19
C LEU A 602 0.53 9.49 15.21
N VAL A 603 0.04 10.64 14.75
CA VAL A 603 -1.01 10.74 13.72
C VAL A 603 -0.46 11.38 12.45
N LEU A 604 -0.75 10.76 11.31
CA LEU A 604 -0.54 11.32 9.98
C LEU A 604 -1.90 11.75 9.44
N ASP A 605 -2.05 13.06 9.24
CA ASP A 605 -3.17 13.63 8.52
C ASP A 605 -2.89 13.53 7.01
N CYS A 606 -3.59 12.59 6.38
CA CYS A 606 -3.61 12.37 4.94
C CYS A 606 -5.02 12.66 4.37
N SER A 607 -5.82 13.45 5.09
CA SER A 607 -7.20 13.77 4.73
C SER A 607 -7.27 14.83 3.63
N ASP A 608 -8.32 14.74 2.82
CA ASP A 608 -8.54 15.60 1.66
C ASP A 608 -9.59 16.71 1.91
N ASN A 609 -10.06 16.84 3.16
CA ASN A 609 -11.06 17.82 3.54
C ASN A 609 -10.62 18.61 4.79
N VAL A 610 -10.99 19.91 4.82
CA VAL A 610 -10.61 20.86 5.88
C VAL A 610 -11.25 20.55 7.23
N PRO A 611 -12.55 20.16 7.33
CA PRO A 611 -13.16 19.80 8.61
C PRO A 611 -12.41 18.71 9.38
N THR A 612 -11.98 17.64 8.70
CA THR A 612 -11.20 16.57 9.31
C THR A 612 -9.86 17.09 9.85
N ARG A 613 -9.21 18.09 9.22
CA ARG A 613 -7.96 18.67 9.75
C ARG A 613 -8.15 19.41 11.08
N TYR A 614 -9.25 20.16 11.22
CA TYR A 614 -9.58 20.83 12.49
C TYR A 614 -9.92 19.80 13.57
N LEU A 615 -10.71 18.77 13.23
CA LEU A 615 -11.02 17.67 14.12
C LEU A 615 -9.75 16.94 14.60
N LEU A 616 -8.86 16.57 13.68
CA LEU A 616 -7.59 15.90 13.97
C LEU A 616 -6.68 16.76 14.83
N ASN A 617 -6.56 18.06 14.52
CA ASN A 617 -5.79 18.98 15.33
C ASN A 617 -6.31 19.01 16.77
N ASP A 618 -7.60 19.25 16.95
CA ASP A 618 -8.20 19.44 18.27
C ASP A 618 -8.07 18.16 19.11
N ALA A 619 -8.32 17.00 18.49
CA ALA A 619 -8.13 15.71 19.14
C ALA A 619 -6.68 15.46 19.54
N CYS A 620 -5.72 15.75 18.64
CA CYS A 620 -4.29 15.59 18.93
C CYS A 620 -3.80 16.57 20.01
N VAL A 621 -4.34 17.79 20.08
CA VAL A 621 -4.04 18.75 21.15
C VAL A 621 -4.53 18.23 22.50
N LEU A 622 -5.79 17.78 22.57
CA LEU A 622 -6.40 17.23 23.79
C LEU A 622 -5.67 15.98 24.29
N LEU A 623 -5.22 15.12 23.38
CA LEU A 623 -4.50 13.88 23.70
C LEU A 623 -2.98 14.05 23.82
N LYS A 624 -2.45 15.25 23.54
CA LYS A 624 -1.00 15.54 23.49
C LYS A 624 -0.21 14.64 22.52
N VAL A 625 -0.81 14.27 21.39
CA VAL A 625 -0.20 13.43 20.34
C VAL A 625 0.35 14.32 19.21
N PRO A 626 1.58 14.09 18.71
CA PRO A 626 2.10 14.83 17.57
C PRO A 626 1.30 14.52 16.28
N LEU A 627 1.08 15.56 15.47
CA LEU A 627 0.30 15.49 14.24
C LEU A 627 1.18 15.88 13.05
N ILE A 628 1.49 14.93 12.17
CA ILE A 628 2.18 15.19 10.89
C ILE A 628 1.13 15.44 9.82
N SER A 629 0.94 16.70 9.45
CA SER A 629 -0.07 17.09 8.47
C SER A 629 0.54 17.30 7.11
N GLY A 630 -0.01 16.55 6.14
CA GLY A 630 0.35 16.63 4.74
C GLY A 630 -0.86 17.08 3.93
N SER A 631 -0.60 17.88 2.91
CA SER A 631 -1.64 18.26 1.97
C SER A 631 -1.10 18.35 0.56
N ALA A 632 -1.95 18.10 -0.42
CA ALA A 632 -1.63 18.28 -1.82
C ALA A 632 -2.84 18.85 -2.56
N LEU A 633 -2.61 19.86 -3.38
CA LEU A 633 -3.61 20.46 -4.24
C LEU A 633 -2.96 20.81 -5.58
N LYS A 634 -3.51 20.30 -6.67
CA LYS A 634 -2.93 20.45 -8.02
C LYS A 634 -1.49 19.92 -8.10
N MET A 635 -0.53 20.82 -8.22
CA MET A 635 0.90 20.55 -8.30
C MET A 635 1.64 20.94 -7.02
N GLU A 636 0.96 21.55 -6.05
CA GLU A 636 1.54 22.00 -4.80
C GLU A 636 1.29 20.98 -3.70
N GLY A 637 2.29 20.78 -2.86
CA GLY A 637 2.25 19.95 -1.67
C GLY A 637 2.75 20.71 -0.45
N GLN A 638 2.24 20.39 0.73
CA GLN A 638 2.69 20.97 1.99
C GLN A 638 2.87 19.89 3.04
N LEU A 639 3.85 20.06 3.91
CA LEU A 639 4.16 19.13 5.00
C LEU A 639 4.67 19.89 6.22
N THR A 640 4.13 19.59 7.39
CA THR A 640 4.62 20.12 8.68
C THR A 640 4.22 19.23 9.86
N ILE A 641 4.85 19.44 11.02
CA ILE A 641 4.55 18.75 12.27
C ILE A 641 3.95 19.76 13.25
N TYR A 642 2.70 19.50 13.66
CA TYR A 642 1.98 20.22 14.69
C TYR A 642 2.00 19.46 16.02
N ASN A 643 1.71 20.17 17.11
CA ASN A 643 1.52 19.58 18.45
C ASN A 643 2.73 18.82 18.99
N TYR A 644 3.94 19.11 18.47
CA TYR A 644 5.16 18.50 18.96
C TYR A 644 5.49 19.02 20.36
N ARG A 645 5.84 18.11 21.27
CA ARG A 645 6.26 18.41 22.64
C ARG A 645 7.56 17.65 22.93
N ALA A 646 8.57 18.35 23.40
CA ALA A 646 9.77 17.76 23.97
C ALA A 646 9.85 18.17 25.45
N GLU A 647 9.79 17.18 26.35
CA GLU A 647 10.26 17.35 27.72
C GLU A 647 11.75 16.97 27.74
N LYS A 648 12.58 17.72 28.49
CA LYS A 648 14.06 17.71 28.48
C LYS A 648 14.67 16.45 27.84
N ASN A 649 15.22 16.63 26.63
CA ASN A 649 15.92 15.60 25.90
C ASN A 649 17.39 15.63 26.32
N ASP A 650 18.00 14.47 26.64
CA ASP A 650 19.41 14.40 27.08
C ASP A 650 20.42 14.94 26.03
N ASN A 651 19.96 15.13 24.78
CA ASN A 651 20.73 15.64 23.64
C ASN A 651 20.43 17.11 23.27
N GLU A 652 19.56 17.81 24.02
CA GLU A 652 19.24 19.23 23.79
C GLU A 652 19.65 20.07 25.01
N LYS A 653 20.33 21.20 24.78
CA LYS A 653 20.79 22.11 25.85
C LYS A 653 19.66 23.01 26.40
N ASP A 654 18.55 23.13 25.70
CA ASP A 654 17.46 24.06 26.01
C ASP A 654 16.26 23.39 26.73
N ALA A 655 15.45 24.20 27.41
CA ALA A 655 14.27 23.79 28.18
C ALA A 655 13.17 23.12 27.33
N SER A 656 12.14 22.58 27.98
CA SER A 656 10.99 21.93 27.33
C SER A 656 10.43 22.76 26.17
N TYR A 657 10.34 22.15 24.99
CA TYR A 657 9.85 22.81 23.76
C TYR A 657 8.42 22.35 23.44
N CYS A 658 7.51 23.30 23.26
CA CYS A 658 6.15 23.06 22.78
C CYS A 658 5.92 23.79 21.45
N GLY A 659 5.74 23.03 20.37
CA GLY A 659 5.49 23.55 19.03
C GLY A 659 4.06 24.07 18.83
N PRO A 660 3.81 24.84 17.76
CA PRO A 660 2.48 25.35 17.42
C PRO A 660 1.51 24.22 17.05
N CYS A 661 0.22 24.42 17.33
CA CYS A 661 -0.87 23.60 16.80
C CYS A 661 -1.39 24.17 15.47
N TYR A 662 -2.22 23.43 14.74
CA TYR A 662 -2.83 23.92 13.49
C TYR A 662 -3.60 25.24 13.70
N ARG A 663 -4.27 25.40 14.86
CA ARG A 663 -5.01 26.64 15.20
C ARG A 663 -4.13 27.83 15.53
N CYS A 664 -2.87 27.64 15.94
CA CYS A 664 -1.93 28.76 16.07
C CYS A 664 -1.69 29.43 14.70
N LEU A 665 -1.81 28.66 13.61
CA LEU A 665 -1.68 29.18 12.26
C LEU A 665 -3.03 29.58 11.65
N PHE A 666 -4.07 28.79 11.90
CA PHE A 666 -5.41 28.95 11.36
C PHE A 666 -6.45 28.93 12.51
N PRO A 667 -6.66 30.07 13.21
CA PRO A 667 -7.43 30.10 14.47
C PRO A 667 -8.88 29.64 14.34
N SER A 668 -9.55 30.01 13.24
CA SER A 668 -10.97 29.76 13.00
C SER A 668 -11.19 28.98 11.70
N PRO A 669 -12.08 27.95 11.69
CA PRO A 669 -12.40 27.22 10.48
C PRO A 669 -12.98 28.16 9.42
N PRO A 670 -12.57 28.00 8.14
CA PRO A 670 -13.07 28.83 7.06
C PRO A 670 -14.57 28.57 6.83
N PRO A 671 -15.35 29.58 6.39
CA PRO A 671 -16.77 29.39 6.10
C PRO A 671 -17.00 28.25 5.10
N PRO A 672 -18.08 27.45 5.21
CA PRO A 672 -18.33 26.24 4.39
C PRO A 672 -18.35 26.52 2.88
N GLU A 673 -18.53 27.77 2.51
CA GLU A 673 -18.57 28.27 1.13
C GLU A 673 -17.20 28.40 0.47
N THR A 674 -16.13 28.43 1.28
CA THR A 674 -14.74 28.60 0.85
C THR A 674 -13.95 27.30 0.86
N VAL A 675 -14.54 26.21 1.37
CA VAL A 675 -13.93 24.87 1.43
C VAL A 675 -14.30 24.11 0.15
N GLY A 676 -13.43 24.12 -0.85
CA GLY A 676 -13.54 23.20 -1.99
C GLY A 676 -13.00 21.82 -1.62
N SER A 677 -13.69 20.74 -2.00
CA SER A 677 -13.13 19.38 -1.92
C SER A 677 -12.02 19.20 -2.96
N CYS A 678 -10.97 18.45 -2.62
CA CYS A 678 -9.88 18.12 -3.55
C CYS A 678 -10.37 17.46 -4.87
N SER A 679 -11.56 16.83 -4.84
CA SER A 679 -12.23 16.26 -6.03
C SER A 679 -12.63 17.31 -7.09
N ALA A 680 -12.76 18.59 -6.73
CA ALA A 680 -13.19 19.65 -7.65
C ALA A 680 -12.04 20.35 -8.40
N ASN A 681 -10.80 20.28 -7.89
CA ASN A 681 -9.66 21.06 -8.41
C ASN A 681 -8.57 20.24 -9.11
N GLY A 682 -8.67 18.90 -9.05
CA GLY A 682 -7.67 17.97 -9.59
C GLY A 682 -6.36 17.98 -8.81
N VAL A 683 -5.68 16.84 -8.75
CA VAL A 683 -4.36 16.69 -8.13
C VAL A 683 -3.51 15.76 -8.97
N CYS A 684 -2.27 16.14 -9.25
CA CYS A 684 -1.33 15.32 -10.01
C CYS A 684 -0.80 14.21 -9.10
N GLY A 685 -1.10 12.94 -9.36
CA GLY A 685 -0.80 11.80 -8.47
C GLY A 685 0.63 11.72 -7.88
N PRO A 686 1.69 12.08 -8.62
CA PRO A 686 3.04 12.17 -8.07
C PRO A 686 3.22 13.16 -6.91
N VAL A 687 2.43 14.22 -6.83
CA VAL A 687 2.53 15.26 -5.79
C VAL A 687 2.08 14.76 -4.42
N PRO A 688 0.87 14.20 -4.23
CA PRO A 688 0.51 13.52 -2.99
C PRO A 688 1.38 12.28 -2.76
N GLY A 689 1.86 11.63 -3.83
CA GLY A 689 2.89 10.58 -3.76
C GLY A 689 4.16 11.03 -3.02
N ALA A 690 4.72 12.17 -3.45
CA ALA A 690 5.92 12.77 -2.88
C ALA A 690 5.69 13.25 -1.44
N ILE A 691 4.59 13.97 -1.19
CA ILE A 691 4.25 14.44 0.16
C ILE A 691 4.02 13.28 1.12
N GLY A 692 3.30 12.22 0.72
CA GLY A 692 3.09 11.05 1.56
C GLY A 692 4.38 10.28 1.85
N THR A 693 5.32 10.25 0.90
CA THR A 693 6.68 9.70 1.12
C THR A 693 7.45 10.53 2.15
N LEU A 694 7.39 11.86 2.04
CA LEU A 694 8.02 12.77 3.00
C LEU A 694 7.34 12.73 4.37
N GLN A 695 6.02 12.52 4.43
CA GLN A 695 5.29 12.28 5.69
C GLN A 695 5.80 11.04 6.42
N ALA A 696 6.01 9.93 5.69
CA ALA A 696 6.61 8.74 6.28
C ALA A 696 8.04 9.00 6.77
N LEU A 697 8.83 9.81 6.04
CA LEU A 697 10.17 10.18 6.47
C LEU A 697 10.17 11.01 7.77
N GLU A 698 9.31 12.02 7.89
CA GLU A 698 9.17 12.80 9.13
C GLU A 698 8.68 11.91 10.29
N ALA A 699 7.76 10.99 10.02
CA ALA A 699 7.29 10.02 11.01
C ALA A 699 8.42 9.12 11.50
N ILE A 700 9.26 8.62 10.58
CA ILE A 700 10.44 7.82 10.90
C ILE A 700 11.43 8.63 11.75
N LYS A 701 11.75 9.87 11.35
CA LYS A 701 12.67 10.73 12.11
C LYS A 701 12.14 11.02 13.52
N LEU A 702 10.85 11.33 13.65
CA LEU A 702 10.21 11.61 14.92
C LEU A 702 10.24 10.38 15.84
N VAL A 703 9.88 9.19 15.32
CA VAL A 703 9.92 7.92 16.07
C VAL A 703 11.35 7.52 16.45
N VAL A 704 12.32 7.76 15.57
CA VAL A 704 13.73 7.50 15.84
C VAL A 704 14.30 8.51 16.85
N GLY A 705 13.63 9.63 17.11
CA GLY A 705 14.06 10.60 18.13
C GLY A 705 15.06 11.62 17.61
N PHE A 706 14.92 12.07 16.36
CA PHE A 706 15.68 13.21 15.84
C PHE A 706 15.35 14.48 16.65
N PRO A 707 16.33 15.39 16.86
CA PRO A 707 16.11 16.63 17.60
C PRO A 707 15.13 17.54 16.86
N HIS A 708 14.41 18.40 17.60
CA HIS A 708 13.32 19.19 17.03
C HIS A 708 13.80 20.11 15.89
N GLY A 709 15.04 20.61 15.96
CA GLY A 709 15.68 21.40 14.91
C GLY A 709 15.93 20.65 13.58
N GLN A 710 15.81 19.32 13.56
CA GLN A 710 15.92 18.48 12.35
C GLN A 710 14.57 17.95 11.85
N LEU A 711 13.49 18.21 12.60
CA LEU A 711 12.10 17.88 12.25
C LEU A 711 11.39 19.09 11.63
N LEU A 712 10.31 18.89 10.86
CA LEU A 712 9.48 19.99 10.36
C LEU A 712 8.55 20.60 11.44
N VAL A 713 9.08 20.79 12.64
CA VAL A 713 8.41 21.47 13.76
C VAL A 713 8.67 22.97 13.66
N GLY A 714 7.62 23.79 13.72
CA GLY A 714 7.73 25.25 13.53
C GLY A 714 8.21 25.65 12.13
N ARG A 715 8.21 24.71 11.18
CA ARG A 715 8.61 24.90 9.79
C ARG A 715 7.67 24.11 8.89
N MET A 716 7.34 24.66 7.73
CA MET A 716 6.52 23.98 6.72
C MET A 716 7.33 23.82 5.45
N LEU A 717 7.42 22.58 5.00
CA LEU A 717 7.91 22.27 3.66
C LEU A 717 6.78 22.50 2.67
N ILE A 718 7.08 23.28 1.64
CA ILE A 718 6.23 23.52 0.48
C ILE A 718 6.94 22.87 -0.70
N PHE A 719 6.27 21.93 -1.33
CA PHE A 719 6.71 21.30 -2.56
C PHE A 719 5.92 21.91 -3.71
N ASP A 720 6.61 22.52 -4.65
CA ASP A 720 6.03 22.93 -5.92
C ASP A 720 6.41 21.89 -6.97
N GLY A 721 5.46 21.08 -7.40
CA GLY A 721 5.65 20.06 -8.42
C GLY A 721 5.70 20.62 -9.85
N GLU A 722 5.31 21.88 -10.09
CA GLU A 722 5.52 22.53 -11.39
C GLU A 722 7.00 22.89 -11.56
N ASP A 723 7.59 23.45 -10.51
CA ASP A 723 9.00 23.86 -10.49
C ASP A 723 9.94 22.78 -9.94
N ALA A 724 9.39 21.66 -9.46
CA ALA A 724 10.08 20.63 -8.69
C ALA A 724 10.93 21.20 -7.53
N THR A 725 10.49 22.30 -6.93
CA THR A 725 11.23 22.98 -5.85
C THR A 725 10.70 22.62 -4.47
N PHE A 726 11.61 22.57 -3.51
CA PHE A 726 11.30 22.49 -2.09
C PHE A 726 11.64 23.81 -1.43
N ARG A 727 10.67 24.41 -0.75
CA ARG A 727 10.85 25.61 0.06
C ARG A 727 10.47 25.30 1.49
N ILE A 728 11.30 25.73 2.45
CA ILE A 728 10.98 25.61 3.86
C ILE A 728 10.66 27.01 4.38
N VAL A 729 9.44 27.19 4.89
CA VAL A 729 9.01 28.44 5.52
C VAL A 729 8.94 28.27 7.03
N LYS A 730 9.45 29.26 7.77
CA LYS A 730 9.33 29.28 9.24
C LYS A 730 7.88 29.65 9.60
N LEU A 731 7.27 28.87 10.48
CA LEU A 731 5.91 29.10 10.95
C LEU A 731 5.91 30.02 12.17
N ARG A 732 4.75 30.63 12.45
CA ARG A 732 4.54 31.37 13.70
C ARG A 732 4.73 30.41 14.89
N PRO A 733 5.34 30.88 15.99
CA PRO A 733 5.46 30.09 17.22
C PRO A 733 4.07 29.81 17.82
N ARG A 734 4.03 28.96 18.85
CA ARG A 734 2.82 28.68 19.61
C ARG A 734 2.23 30.00 20.13
N ASP A 735 0.94 30.22 19.86
CA ASP A 735 0.20 31.38 20.36
C ASP A 735 -0.23 31.11 21.82
N PRO A 736 0.20 31.94 22.80
CA PRO A 736 -0.19 31.80 24.20
C PRO A 736 -1.70 31.90 24.42
N ASN A 737 -2.43 32.59 23.53
CA ASN A 737 -3.87 32.79 23.60
C ASN A 737 -4.66 31.85 22.66
N CYS A 738 -4.00 30.82 22.11
CA CYS A 738 -4.63 29.87 21.20
C CYS A 738 -5.84 29.16 21.83
N ALA A 739 -7.00 29.23 21.18
CA ALA A 739 -8.24 28.63 21.68
C ALA A 739 -8.17 27.12 22.00
N ALA A 740 -7.21 26.37 21.43
CA ALA A 740 -7.06 24.94 21.70
C ALA A 740 -5.84 24.57 22.55
N CYS A 741 -4.68 25.22 22.35
CA CYS A 741 -3.44 24.80 23.00
C CYS A 741 -2.83 25.86 23.94
N SER A 742 -3.55 26.93 24.27
CA SER A 742 -3.16 27.84 25.36
C SER A 742 -3.15 27.13 26.71
N GLU A 743 -2.64 27.81 27.75
CA GLU A 743 -2.75 27.33 29.14
C GLU A 743 -4.21 27.33 29.62
N ASN A 744 -5.01 28.27 29.12
CA ASN A 744 -6.46 28.35 29.35
C ASN A 744 -7.24 28.15 28.03
N PRO A 745 -7.41 26.91 27.54
CA PRO A 745 -8.05 26.65 26.26
C PRO A 745 -9.56 26.88 26.30
N LYS A 746 -10.09 27.56 25.27
CA LYS A 746 -11.55 27.74 25.09
C LYS A 746 -12.22 26.48 24.52
N ILE A 747 -11.47 25.65 23.81
CA ILE A 747 -11.94 24.39 23.22
C ILE A 747 -11.53 23.26 24.16
N THR A 748 -12.50 22.76 24.92
CA THR A 748 -12.33 21.64 25.87
C THR A 748 -12.94 20.33 25.37
N GLN A 749 -13.74 20.38 24.31
CA GLN A 749 -14.41 19.22 23.69
C GLN A 749 -14.37 19.30 22.16
N LEU A 750 -14.52 18.16 21.48
CA LEU A 750 -14.54 18.10 20.02
C LEU A 750 -15.90 18.59 19.48
N LEU A 751 -15.84 19.55 18.55
CA LEU A 751 -17.01 20.06 17.85
C LEU A 751 -17.34 19.19 16.63
N ASP A 752 -18.63 18.98 16.34
CA ASP A 752 -19.06 18.36 15.09
C ASP A 752 -18.98 19.40 13.96
N TYR A 753 -17.82 19.45 13.29
CA TYR A 753 -17.55 20.42 12.24
C TYR A 753 -18.41 20.22 11.00
N GLU A 754 -18.95 19.03 10.72
CA GLU A 754 -19.86 18.85 9.59
C GLU A 754 -21.24 19.44 9.89
N THR A 755 -21.75 19.26 11.10
CA THR A 755 -23.03 19.84 11.56
C THR A 755 -22.91 21.34 11.84
N PHE A 756 -21.78 21.81 12.39
CA PHE A 756 -21.46 23.23 12.60
C PHE A 756 -21.27 23.98 11.27
N CYS A 757 -20.73 23.33 10.23
CA CYS A 757 -20.63 23.90 8.88
C CYS A 757 -21.94 23.82 8.08
N ARG A 758 -22.81 22.83 8.32
CA ARG A 758 -24.09 22.70 7.60
C ARG A 758 -25.18 23.65 8.10
N SER A 759 -25.17 24.04 9.38
CA SER A 759 -26.23 24.87 9.99
C SER A 759 -26.14 26.36 9.65
N LYS A 760 -24.96 26.94 9.39
CA LYS A 760 -24.81 28.38 9.04
C LYS A 760 -24.70 28.72 7.54
N ALA A 761 -24.51 27.73 6.65
CA ALA A 761 -24.31 27.97 5.21
C ALA A 761 -25.60 28.02 4.37
N LYS A 762 -26.74 27.53 4.88
CA LYS A 762 -28.00 27.50 4.12
C LYS A 762 -28.78 28.81 4.15
N GLU A 763 -28.68 29.62 5.21
CA GLU A 763 -29.43 30.88 5.29
C GLU A 763 -28.75 32.02 4.52
N LYS A 764 -27.45 32.22 4.69
CA LYS A 764 -26.72 33.32 4.04
C LYS A 764 -26.66 33.19 2.51
N LYS A 765 -26.41 31.99 1.99
CA LYS A 765 -26.45 31.71 0.54
C LYS A 765 -27.84 31.86 -0.06
N LYS A 766 -28.92 31.56 0.68
CA LYS A 766 -30.30 31.71 0.21
C LYS A 766 -30.70 33.20 0.13
N GLN A 767 -30.19 34.03 1.03
CA GLN A 767 -30.38 35.49 1.01
C GLN A 767 -29.54 36.18 -0.07
N GLU A 768 -28.25 35.85 -0.20
CA GLU A 768 -27.38 36.42 -1.23
C GLU A 768 -27.75 35.95 -2.65
N ALA A 769 -28.22 34.71 -2.82
CA ALA A 769 -28.71 34.22 -4.10
C ALA A 769 -30.03 34.87 -4.50
N LYS A 770 -30.94 35.16 -3.55
CA LYS A 770 -32.16 35.95 -3.82
C LYS A 770 -31.80 37.36 -4.29
N LEU A 771 -30.90 38.05 -3.58
CA LEU A 771 -30.49 39.42 -3.91
C LEU A 771 -29.76 39.50 -5.28
N LYS A 772 -28.86 38.54 -5.58
CA LYS A 772 -28.18 38.46 -6.89
C LYS A 772 -29.12 38.12 -8.04
N THR A 773 -30.15 37.31 -7.79
CA THR A 773 -31.13 36.94 -8.82
C THR A 773 -32.05 38.11 -9.15
N GLN A 774 -32.46 38.88 -8.13
CA GLN A 774 -33.27 40.08 -8.30
C GLN A 774 -32.54 41.16 -9.12
N ARG A 775 -31.30 41.49 -8.73
CA ARG A 775 -30.46 42.47 -9.45
C ARG A 775 -30.17 42.07 -10.90
N ARG A 776 -30.00 40.77 -11.17
CA ARG A 776 -29.76 40.25 -12.53
C ARG A 776 -31.01 40.32 -13.41
N ASN A 777 -32.20 40.21 -12.82
CA ASN A 777 -33.46 40.33 -13.55
C ASN A 777 -33.76 41.80 -13.90
N GLU A 778 -33.44 42.75 -13.01
CA GLU A 778 -33.58 44.19 -13.24
C GLU A 778 -32.66 44.69 -14.37
N GLU A 779 -31.37 44.31 -14.37
CA GLU A 779 -30.44 44.68 -15.45
C GLU A 779 -30.79 44.00 -16.78
N LYS A 780 -31.40 42.81 -16.73
CA LYS A 780 -31.95 42.15 -17.92
C LYS A 780 -33.15 42.93 -18.47
N GLN A 781 -34.04 43.46 -17.62
CA GLN A 781 -35.16 44.31 -18.05
C GLN A 781 -34.68 45.63 -18.65
N LYS A 782 -33.70 46.31 -18.04
CA LYS A 782 -33.08 47.53 -18.61
C LYS A 782 -32.50 47.28 -20.00
N ARG A 783 -31.80 46.15 -20.18
CA ARG A 783 -31.32 45.71 -21.50
C ARG A 783 -32.44 45.37 -22.48
N MET A 784 -33.57 44.83 -22.01
CA MET A 784 -34.71 44.49 -22.87
C MET A 784 -35.45 45.74 -23.38
N ALA A 785 -35.46 46.81 -22.58
CA ALA A 785 -36.04 48.13 -22.91
C ALA A 785 -35.04 49.09 -23.60
N GLY A 786 -33.88 48.60 -24.05
CA GLY A 786 -32.89 49.41 -24.78
C GLY A 786 -32.09 50.43 -23.96
N ARG A 787 -32.37 50.56 -22.66
CA ARG A 787 -31.71 51.50 -21.73
C ARG A 787 -30.31 51.06 -21.34
N SER A 788 -29.50 52.00 -20.85
CA SER A 788 -28.17 51.72 -20.32
C SER A 788 -28.24 50.71 -19.15
N TYR A 789 -27.30 49.78 -19.12
CA TYR A 789 -27.29 48.70 -18.13
C TYR A 789 -25.86 48.27 -17.77
N LEU A 790 -25.71 47.65 -16.61
CA LEU A 790 -24.43 47.14 -16.12
C LEU A 790 -24.20 45.72 -16.65
N GLY A 791 -23.23 45.60 -17.55
CA GLY A 791 -22.80 44.34 -18.14
C GLY A 791 -21.74 43.62 -17.32
N PHE A 792 -21.54 42.34 -17.60
CA PHE A 792 -20.42 41.58 -17.06
C PHE A 792 -19.28 41.63 -18.07
N ARG A 793 -18.10 42.10 -17.65
CA ARG A 793 -16.90 42.07 -18.50
C ARG A 793 -15.78 41.42 -17.73
N ARG A 794 -15.00 40.57 -18.39
CA ARG A 794 -13.70 40.17 -17.85
C ARG A 794 -12.82 41.40 -17.81
N ALA A 795 -12.26 41.70 -16.64
CA ALA A 795 -11.10 42.58 -16.59
C ALA A 795 -9.92 41.77 -16.07
N GLU A 796 -8.78 42.00 -16.69
CA GLU A 796 -7.53 41.39 -16.28
C GLU A 796 -6.92 42.25 -15.18
N GLN A 797 -6.79 41.68 -13.98
CA GLN A 797 -5.94 42.24 -12.95
C GLN A 797 -4.91 41.16 -12.57
N LYS A 798 -3.63 41.50 -12.78
CA LYS A 798 -2.45 40.74 -12.34
C LYS A 798 -2.55 39.22 -12.56
N ASN A 799 -2.66 38.83 -13.84
CA ASN A 799 -2.42 37.47 -14.37
C ASN A 799 -3.40 36.33 -13.98
N LYS A 800 -4.65 36.62 -13.55
CA LYS A 800 -5.78 35.67 -13.66
C LYS A 800 -7.02 36.38 -14.21
N GLU A 801 -7.68 35.79 -15.22
CA GLU A 801 -8.96 36.27 -15.76
C GLU A 801 -10.06 36.17 -14.68
N LYS A 802 -10.42 37.29 -14.05
CA LYS A 802 -11.60 37.36 -13.18
C LYS A 802 -12.73 38.10 -13.92
N TRP A 803 -13.94 37.56 -13.83
CA TRP A 803 -15.13 38.27 -14.31
C TRP A 803 -15.40 39.45 -13.38
N ILE A 804 -15.28 40.68 -13.88
CA ILE A 804 -15.73 41.86 -13.15
C ILE A 804 -17.22 42.01 -13.45
N GLN A 805 -18.00 41.91 -12.39
CA GLN A 805 -19.41 42.24 -12.43
C GLN A 805 -19.52 43.77 -12.40
N ASP A 806 -20.39 44.34 -13.25
CA ASP A 806 -20.80 45.75 -13.29
C ASP A 806 -19.96 46.73 -14.15
N VAL A 807 -19.82 46.46 -15.45
CA VAL A 807 -19.31 47.43 -16.46
C VAL A 807 -20.46 48.17 -17.15
N PRO A 808 -20.51 49.52 -17.09
CA PRO A 808 -21.57 50.30 -17.73
C PRO A 808 -21.61 50.09 -19.25
N LYS A 809 -22.82 49.88 -19.79
CA LYS A 809 -23.07 49.86 -21.23
C LYS A 809 -24.16 50.84 -21.58
N GLU A 810 -23.86 51.65 -22.59
CA GLU A 810 -24.76 52.66 -23.13
C GLU A 810 -25.94 52.02 -23.87
N GLU A 811 -26.98 52.84 -24.05
CA GLU A 811 -28.20 52.49 -24.77
C GLU A 811 -27.96 52.15 -26.25
N ARG A 812 -28.89 51.41 -26.84
CA ARG A 812 -28.81 51.04 -28.26
C ARG A 812 -29.19 52.24 -29.12
N LYS A 813 -28.37 52.54 -30.14
CA LYS A 813 -28.61 53.61 -31.12
C LYS A 813 -28.87 53.04 -32.52
N ILE A 814 -29.57 53.81 -33.35
CA ILE A 814 -29.85 53.50 -34.76
C ILE A 814 -28.53 53.43 -35.54
N GLY A 815 -28.43 52.46 -36.45
CA GLY A 815 -27.24 52.28 -37.28
C GLY A 815 -27.30 53.07 -38.59
N PRO A 816 -26.14 53.36 -39.19
CA PRO A 816 -26.03 54.16 -40.41
C PRO A 816 -26.63 53.46 -41.64
N PRO A 817 -26.93 54.19 -42.73
CA PRO A 817 -27.51 53.64 -43.97
C PRO A 817 -26.64 52.57 -44.66
N CYS A 818 -27.19 51.80 -45.62
CA CYS A 818 -26.46 50.73 -46.34
C CYS A 818 -25.24 51.29 -47.08
N ASN A 819 -24.12 50.58 -46.98
CA ASN A 819 -22.91 50.83 -47.77
C ASN A 819 -22.44 49.58 -48.55
N SER A 820 -23.34 48.61 -48.80
CA SER A 820 -22.97 47.37 -49.48
C SER A 820 -22.68 47.56 -50.97
N GLU A 821 -21.77 46.77 -51.55
CA GLU A 821 -21.47 46.78 -53.01
C GLU A 821 -22.71 46.56 -53.89
N TYR A 822 -23.69 45.78 -53.42
CA TYR A 822 -24.95 45.55 -54.13
C TYR A 822 -25.78 46.86 -54.25
N CYS A 823 -25.64 47.74 -53.26
CA CYS A 823 -26.20 49.09 -53.28
C CYS A 823 -25.22 50.13 -53.87
N ALA A 824 -23.92 49.80 -53.98
CA ALA A 824 -22.89 50.69 -54.52
C ALA A 824 -22.65 50.53 -56.04
N LYS A 825 -23.23 49.51 -56.70
CA LYS A 825 -23.12 49.28 -58.16
C LYS A 825 -24.30 49.79 -58.99
N GLY A 826 -25.30 50.42 -58.38
CA GLY A 826 -26.25 51.29 -59.08
C GLY A 826 -25.89 52.74 -58.76
N ILE A 827 -25.93 53.62 -59.76
CA ILE A 827 -25.56 55.03 -59.64
C ILE A 827 -26.52 55.71 -58.65
N ASP A 828 -26.10 55.82 -57.39
CA ASP A 828 -26.81 56.37 -56.22
C ASP A 828 -28.25 55.84 -55.99
N ARG A 829 -28.67 55.43 -54.80
CA ARG A 829 -28.64 56.18 -53.54
C ARG A 829 -28.76 55.20 -52.37
N HIS A 830 -28.58 55.72 -51.16
CA HIS A 830 -29.36 55.38 -49.98
C HIS A 830 -30.64 54.60 -50.32
N CYS A 831 -30.90 53.46 -49.68
CA CYS A 831 -32.11 52.67 -49.91
C CYS A 831 -33.34 53.60 -49.87
N PRO A 832 -33.93 53.97 -51.02
CA PRO A 832 -34.82 55.13 -51.10
C PRO A 832 -36.18 54.85 -50.42
N ALA A 833 -36.47 53.58 -50.17
CA ALA A 833 -37.66 53.15 -49.42
C ALA A 833 -37.59 53.48 -47.92
N PHE A 834 -36.41 53.76 -47.34
CA PHE A 834 -36.27 53.97 -45.90
C PHE A 834 -35.33 55.12 -45.56
N ASP A 835 -35.90 56.33 -45.45
CA ASP A 835 -35.23 57.49 -44.88
C ASP A 835 -34.91 57.31 -43.38
N GLU A 836 -34.21 58.28 -42.78
CA GLU A 836 -33.80 58.20 -41.38
C GLU A 836 -35.02 58.17 -40.42
N GLU A 837 -36.08 58.91 -40.72
CA GLU A 837 -37.27 58.98 -39.87
C GLU A 837 -38.02 57.64 -39.84
N LYS A 838 -38.19 57.00 -41.00
CA LYS A 838 -38.76 55.65 -41.13
C LYS A 838 -37.90 54.60 -40.44
N ARG A 839 -36.57 54.69 -40.60
CA ARG A 839 -35.63 53.82 -39.87
C ARG A 839 -35.73 54.00 -38.35
N GLN A 840 -35.93 55.24 -37.89
CA GLN A 840 -36.13 55.56 -36.47
C GLN A 840 -37.42 54.96 -35.93
N ARG A 841 -38.55 55.09 -36.66
CA ARG A 841 -39.82 54.48 -36.27
C ARG A 841 -39.71 52.96 -36.15
N ILE A 842 -39.10 52.30 -37.13
CA ILE A 842 -38.89 50.84 -37.11
C ILE A 842 -37.98 50.42 -35.95
N PHE A 843 -36.90 51.17 -35.71
CA PHE A 843 -35.99 50.90 -34.59
C PHE A 843 -36.69 51.06 -33.23
N CYS A 844 -37.46 52.13 -33.05
CA CYS A 844 -38.22 52.41 -31.84
C CYS A 844 -39.28 51.34 -31.59
N HIS A 845 -40.09 50.98 -32.59
CA HIS A 845 -41.05 49.88 -32.46
C HIS A 845 -40.35 48.57 -32.07
N PHE A 846 -39.26 48.22 -32.76
CA PHE A 846 -38.54 46.98 -32.51
C PHE A 846 -37.90 46.92 -31.10
N TRP A 847 -37.31 48.01 -30.60
CA TRP A 847 -36.62 47.98 -29.31
C TRP A 847 -37.50 48.34 -28.12
N ASN A 848 -38.46 49.24 -28.30
CA ASN A 848 -39.24 49.79 -27.19
C ASN A 848 -40.59 49.08 -27.02
N GLU A 849 -41.20 48.59 -28.11
CA GLU A 849 -42.56 48.02 -28.05
C GLU A 849 -42.57 46.48 -28.06
N LEU A 850 -41.62 45.84 -28.73
CA LEU A 850 -41.54 44.37 -28.76
C LEU A 850 -40.79 43.80 -27.55
N ASP A 851 -41.22 42.63 -27.08
CA ASP A 851 -40.48 41.83 -26.10
C ASP A 851 -39.43 40.93 -26.80
N TRP A 852 -38.63 40.14 -26.07
CA TRP A 852 -37.55 39.37 -26.70
C TRP A 852 -38.04 38.24 -27.61
N ALA A 853 -39.18 37.62 -27.28
CA ALA A 853 -39.80 36.60 -28.12
C ALA A 853 -40.37 37.24 -29.40
N GLY A 854 -41.06 38.37 -29.25
CA GLY A 854 -41.55 39.22 -30.33
C GLY A 854 -40.44 39.69 -31.25
N LYS A 855 -39.31 40.20 -30.71
CA LYS A 855 -38.13 40.62 -31.50
C LYS A 855 -37.54 39.49 -32.33
N LYS A 856 -37.41 38.28 -31.76
CA LYS A 856 -36.95 37.09 -32.50
C LYS A 856 -37.93 36.73 -33.61
N LYS A 857 -39.23 36.73 -33.31
CA LYS A 857 -40.28 36.41 -34.28
C LYS A 857 -40.32 37.45 -35.41
N PHE A 858 -40.18 38.73 -35.08
CA PHE A 858 -40.09 39.84 -36.04
C PHE A 858 -38.89 39.72 -36.96
N VAL A 859 -37.70 39.39 -36.45
CA VAL A 859 -36.53 39.17 -37.32
C VAL A 859 -36.69 37.90 -38.17
N ARG A 860 -37.26 36.82 -37.62
CA ARG A 860 -37.51 35.59 -38.37
C ARG A 860 -38.52 35.81 -39.50
N SER A 861 -39.58 36.57 -39.27
CA SER A 861 -40.59 36.86 -40.30
C SER A 861 -40.03 37.71 -41.43
N LEU A 862 -39.08 38.60 -41.15
CA LEU A 862 -38.49 39.52 -42.12
C LEU A 862 -37.41 38.91 -43.03
N VAL A 863 -36.89 37.71 -42.72
CA VAL A 863 -35.82 37.06 -43.51
C VAL A 863 -36.33 35.79 -44.20
N ALA A 864 -36.26 35.77 -45.53
CA ALA A 864 -36.68 34.62 -46.35
C ALA A 864 -35.48 33.85 -46.93
N SER A 865 -35.60 32.52 -47.04
CA SER A 865 -34.60 31.66 -47.71
C SER A 865 -34.85 31.65 -49.22
N VAL A 866 -33.80 31.80 -50.01
CA VAL A 866 -33.84 31.79 -51.48
C VAL A 866 -32.89 30.71 -52.00
N PRO A 867 -33.33 29.85 -52.94
CA PRO A 867 -32.50 28.79 -53.47
C PRO A 867 -31.19 29.32 -54.09
N PRO A 868 -30.06 28.61 -53.93
CA PRO A 868 -28.77 29.03 -54.45
C PRO A 868 -28.73 28.96 -55.99
N LYS A 869 -28.30 30.03 -56.68
CA LYS A 869 -28.06 30.02 -58.13
C LYS A 869 -26.93 29.02 -58.46
N ARG A 870 -27.23 27.94 -59.21
CA ARG A 870 -26.32 26.83 -59.54
C ARG A 870 -25.13 27.30 -60.40
N ARG A 871 -23.93 26.78 -60.14
CA ARG A 871 -22.78 26.76 -61.09
C ARG A 871 -22.45 25.31 -61.45
N ARG A 872 -22.27 25.00 -62.74
CA ARG A 872 -21.87 23.68 -63.26
C ARG A 872 -20.40 23.37 -62.95
N VAL A 873 -20.10 22.11 -62.63
CA VAL A 873 -18.80 21.62 -62.12
C VAL A 873 -18.22 20.56 -63.07
N LYS A 874 -16.92 20.61 -63.40
CA LYS A 874 -16.17 19.50 -64.01
C LYS A 874 -15.67 18.60 -62.86
N ASN A 875 -15.93 17.30 -62.97
CA ASN A 875 -15.54 16.22 -62.04
C ASN A 875 -16.43 16.04 -60.79
N LYS A 876 -17.63 15.48 -61.06
CA LYS A 876 -18.38 14.48 -60.28
C LYS A 876 -18.40 14.49 -58.74
N GLU A 877 -18.30 15.64 -58.07
CA GLU A 877 -18.95 15.85 -56.77
C GLU A 877 -19.63 17.23 -56.71
N VAL A 878 -20.95 17.24 -56.49
CA VAL A 878 -21.76 18.46 -56.43
C VAL A 878 -21.50 19.16 -55.08
N SER A 879 -20.73 20.25 -55.08
CA SER A 879 -20.68 21.17 -53.95
C SER A 879 -22.02 21.91 -53.81
N ARG A 880 -22.86 21.50 -52.85
CA ARG A 880 -24.03 22.28 -52.44
C ARG A 880 -23.56 23.49 -51.64
N LYS A 881 -23.56 24.71 -52.22
CA LYS A 881 -23.63 25.94 -51.41
C LYS A 881 -25.05 26.06 -50.85
N GLY A 882 -25.18 26.38 -49.57
CA GLY A 882 -26.49 26.57 -48.91
C GLY A 882 -27.27 27.78 -49.42
N ASP A 883 -28.55 27.84 -49.07
CA ASP A 883 -29.50 28.88 -49.47
C ASP A 883 -29.00 30.31 -49.19
N SER A 884 -29.28 31.22 -50.12
CA SER A 884 -29.11 32.67 -49.91
C SER A 884 -30.28 33.23 -49.09
N LYS A 885 -30.10 34.32 -48.35
CA LYS A 885 -31.20 34.94 -47.57
C LYS A 885 -31.54 36.34 -48.10
N LEU A 886 -32.83 36.61 -48.31
CA LEU A 886 -33.35 37.93 -48.67
C LEU A 886 -33.93 38.60 -47.41
N TYR A 887 -33.50 39.83 -47.14
CA TYR A 887 -33.87 40.60 -45.94
C TYR A 887 -34.90 41.64 -46.32
N HIS A 888 -35.84 41.92 -45.42
CA HIS A 888 -36.89 42.89 -45.66
C HIS A 888 -37.07 43.79 -44.43
N LEU A 889 -37.60 44.99 -44.67
CA LEU A 889 -38.13 45.89 -43.65
C LEU A 889 -39.56 46.26 -44.04
N PHE A 890 -40.36 46.69 -43.08
CA PHE A 890 -41.73 47.15 -43.32
C PHE A 890 -41.76 48.66 -43.47
N ASP A 891 -42.30 49.15 -44.58
CA ASP A 891 -42.67 50.55 -44.80
C ASP A 891 -44.20 50.63 -44.84
N ASP A 892 -44.83 51.29 -43.86
CA ASP A 892 -46.30 51.43 -43.76
C ASP A 892 -47.09 50.14 -44.09
N ASN A 893 -46.67 49.00 -43.49
CA ASN A 893 -47.19 47.63 -43.64
C ASN A 893 -46.83 46.88 -44.94
N GLU A 894 -46.10 47.49 -45.88
CA GLU A 894 -45.55 46.78 -47.04
C GLU A 894 -44.14 46.24 -46.77
N ARG A 895 -43.91 44.98 -47.14
CA ARG A 895 -42.63 44.30 -46.92
C ARG A 895 -41.66 44.57 -48.07
N VAL A 896 -40.75 45.53 -47.87
CA VAL A 896 -39.81 45.97 -48.90
C VAL A 896 -38.47 45.22 -48.75
N PRO A 897 -37.92 44.64 -49.83
CA PRO A 897 -36.63 43.96 -49.79
C PRO A 897 -35.47 44.95 -49.66
N VAL A 898 -34.55 44.70 -48.73
CA VAL A 898 -33.38 45.54 -48.47
C VAL A 898 -32.10 44.73 -48.43
N CYS A 899 -30.96 45.41 -48.63
CA CYS A 899 -29.66 44.82 -48.43
C CYS A 899 -29.53 44.33 -46.96
N ARG A 900 -28.75 43.26 -46.74
CA ARG A 900 -28.50 42.73 -45.39
C ARG A 900 -27.94 43.78 -44.44
N ILE A 901 -27.10 44.69 -44.96
CA ILE A 901 -26.43 45.71 -44.15
C ILE A 901 -27.43 46.73 -43.61
N THR A 902 -28.36 47.24 -44.44
CA THR A 902 -29.45 48.14 -43.99
C THR A 902 -30.25 47.49 -42.90
N PHE A 903 -30.73 46.26 -43.12
CA PHE A 903 -31.58 45.57 -42.15
C PHE A 903 -30.93 45.50 -40.76
N LEU A 904 -29.65 45.11 -40.72
CA LEU A 904 -28.91 44.96 -39.47
C LEU A 904 -28.62 46.31 -38.80
N ASN A 905 -28.23 47.31 -39.59
CA ASN A 905 -27.93 48.64 -39.07
C ASN A 905 -29.19 49.36 -38.57
N THR A 906 -30.27 49.36 -39.36
CA THR A 906 -31.55 49.99 -38.99
C THR A 906 -32.05 49.47 -37.65
N LEU A 907 -31.96 48.16 -37.38
CA LEU A 907 -32.39 47.57 -36.11
C LEU A 907 -31.30 47.60 -35.02
N GLY A 908 -30.12 48.19 -35.26
CA GLY A 908 -28.99 48.16 -34.31
C GLY A 908 -28.56 46.74 -33.90
N LEU A 909 -28.79 45.77 -34.81
CA LEU A 909 -28.56 44.35 -34.61
C LEU A 909 -27.21 43.93 -35.19
N LYS A 910 -26.55 42.99 -34.50
CA LYS A 910 -25.32 42.38 -35.02
C LYS A 910 -25.67 41.17 -35.86
N GLU A 911 -24.97 40.97 -36.98
CA GLU A 911 -25.21 39.87 -37.92
C GLU A 911 -25.22 38.50 -37.21
N SER A 912 -24.32 38.28 -36.25
CA SER A 912 -24.23 37.04 -35.49
C SER A 912 -25.48 36.76 -34.65
N MET A 913 -26.13 37.80 -34.15
CA MET A 913 -27.35 37.69 -33.36
C MET A 913 -28.53 37.24 -34.25
N VAL A 914 -28.64 37.83 -35.43
CA VAL A 914 -29.67 37.46 -36.43
C VAL A 914 -29.43 36.04 -36.96
N ARG A 915 -28.20 35.70 -37.34
CA ARG A 915 -27.85 34.33 -37.76
C ARG A 915 -28.20 33.30 -36.67
N TRP A 916 -27.93 33.62 -35.40
CA TRP A 916 -28.26 32.71 -34.29
C TRP A 916 -29.78 32.54 -34.13
N TRP A 917 -30.56 33.62 -34.27
CA TRP A 917 -32.03 33.56 -34.23
C TRP A 917 -32.64 32.78 -35.39
N LEU A 918 -32.08 32.89 -36.60
CA LEU A 918 -32.60 32.20 -37.78
C LEU A 918 -32.23 30.71 -37.85
N THR A 919 -31.17 30.29 -37.17
CA THR A 919 -30.63 28.91 -37.27
C THR A 919 -31.05 27.99 -36.14
N ASN A 920 -31.33 28.54 -34.96
CA ASN A 920 -31.80 27.73 -33.85
C ASN A 920 -33.31 27.95 -33.75
N GLU A 921 -34.11 26.90 -33.93
CA GLU A 921 -35.36 26.80 -33.17
C GLU A 921 -35.04 26.97 -31.67
N ASP A 922 -36.01 27.28 -30.81
CA ASP A 922 -35.73 27.43 -29.36
C ASP A 922 -35.37 26.05 -28.73
N VAL A 923 -34.20 25.54 -29.11
CA VAL A 923 -33.56 24.34 -28.61
C VAL A 923 -32.98 24.73 -27.26
N VAL A 924 -33.51 24.08 -26.22
CA VAL A 924 -33.02 24.15 -24.85
C VAL A 924 -31.50 23.89 -24.87
N LYS A 925 -30.69 24.94 -24.65
CA LYS A 925 -29.23 24.88 -24.79
C LYS A 925 -28.59 23.96 -23.75
N LYS A 926 -28.18 22.77 -24.18
CA LYS A 926 -26.97 22.08 -23.71
C LYS A 926 -25.75 22.81 -24.28
N THR A 927 -24.67 23.06 -23.53
CA THR A 927 -23.43 23.65 -24.15
C THR A 927 -22.08 23.22 -23.57
N LYS A 928 -21.13 22.97 -24.49
CA LYS A 928 -19.64 22.93 -24.40
C LYS A 928 -18.97 23.92 -25.44
N LYS A 929 -17.66 24.23 -25.21
CA LYS A 929 -16.54 25.16 -25.72
C LYS A 929 -16.26 25.41 -27.26
N PRO A 930 -15.11 26.02 -27.81
CA PRO A 930 -14.08 27.12 -27.54
C PRO A 930 -13.60 28.01 -28.79
N VAL A 931 -12.65 29.02 -28.72
CA VAL A 931 -12.01 29.78 -29.90
C VAL A 931 -10.49 30.26 -29.71
N LYS A 932 -9.75 30.60 -30.83
CA LYS A 932 -8.27 30.73 -31.21
C LYS A 932 -7.53 32.14 -31.12
N SER A 933 -6.24 32.21 -31.54
CA SER A 933 -5.09 33.15 -31.24
C SER A 933 -4.59 34.10 -32.34
N LEU A 934 -3.98 35.23 -31.97
CA LEU A 934 -3.58 36.28 -32.94
C LEU A 934 -2.09 36.65 -33.09
N ASN A 935 -1.15 36.23 -32.24
CA ASN A 935 0.25 36.75 -32.34
C ASN A 935 1.33 35.68 -32.43
N VAL A 936 0.99 34.43 -32.76
CA VAL A 936 1.94 33.32 -32.69
C VAL A 936 2.74 33.15 -33.98
N ASP A 937 2.03 33.21 -35.11
CA ASP A 937 2.60 32.93 -36.42
C ASP A 937 3.78 33.84 -36.74
N SER A 938 3.62 35.15 -36.51
CA SER A 938 4.63 36.17 -36.77
C SER A 938 5.87 36.01 -35.90
N TYR A 939 5.71 35.57 -34.65
CA TYR A 939 6.85 35.29 -33.79
C TYR A 939 7.63 34.06 -34.25
N ILE A 940 6.91 33.02 -34.68
CA ILE A 940 7.52 31.78 -35.16
C ILE A 940 8.30 32.01 -36.47
N ASP A 941 7.80 32.89 -37.35
CA ASP A 941 8.45 33.21 -38.63
C ASP A 941 9.77 33.99 -38.48
N LEU A 942 9.96 34.67 -37.36
CA LEU A 942 11.18 35.43 -37.05
C LEU A 942 12.29 34.56 -36.43
N LEU A 943 12.01 33.30 -36.11
CA LEU A 943 12.99 32.41 -35.51
C LEU A 943 13.90 31.82 -36.60
N PRO A 944 15.23 31.78 -36.39
CA PRO A 944 16.14 31.19 -37.36
C PRO A 944 15.86 29.69 -37.51
N THR A 945 15.60 29.26 -38.74
CA THR A 945 15.38 27.86 -39.06
C THR A 945 16.63 27.25 -39.68
N ALA A 946 17.12 26.15 -39.10
CA ALA A 946 18.28 25.44 -39.62
C ALA A 946 17.85 24.14 -40.33
N PRO A 947 18.52 23.77 -41.44
CA PRO A 947 18.32 22.46 -42.04
C PRO A 947 18.87 21.36 -41.12
N PRO A 948 18.24 20.17 -41.09
CA PRO A 948 18.75 19.06 -40.29
C PRO A 948 20.15 18.64 -40.76
N LYS A 949 21.05 18.37 -39.80
CA LYS A 949 22.47 18.02 -40.07
C LYS A 949 22.67 16.63 -40.71
N CYS A 950 21.64 15.78 -40.71
CA CYS A 950 21.69 14.42 -41.25
C CYS A 950 21.07 14.35 -42.66
N SER A 951 21.77 13.72 -43.61
CA SER A 951 21.33 13.52 -45.01
C SER A 951 20.03 12.71 -45.14
N ILE A 952 19.75 11.80 -44.21
CA ILE A 952 18.49 11.03 -44.17
C ILE A 952 17.32 11.91 -43.69
N CYS A 953 17.54 12.74 -42.69
CA CYS A 953 16.54 13.71 -42.23
C CYS A 953 16.28 14.82 -43.27
N ARG A 954 17.29 15.16 -44.09
CA ARG A 954 17.13 16.02 -45.27
C ARG A 954 16.16 15.41 -46.29
N ASN A 955 16.19 14.09 -46.49
CA ASN A 955 15.30 13.40 -47.43
C ASN A 955 13.87 13.18 -46.90
N MET A 956 13.60 13.42 -45.60
CA MET A 956 12.24 13.37 -45.05
C MET A 956 11.40 14.64 -45.30
N SER A 957 12.00 15.67 -45.91
CA SER A 957 11.45 16.87 -46.60
C SER A 957 10.20 17.60 -46.07
N THR A 958 9.64 17.27 -44.90
CA THR A 958 8.35 17.82 -44.45
C THR A 958 8.44 18.76 -43.25
N LYS A 959 9.51 18.72 -42.46
CA LYS A 959 9.63 19.54 -41.24
C LYS A 959 10.86 20.43 -41.26
N MET A 960 10.64 21.73 -41.08
CA MET A 960 11.69 22.72 -40.85
C MET A 960 12.04 22.75 -39.36
N TYR A 961 13.34 22.83 -39.05
CA TYR A 961 13.81 22.86 -37.67
C TYR A 961 14.17 24.29 -37.28
N ILE A 962 13.83 24.66 -36.05
CA ILE A 962 14.19 25.94 -35.47
C ILE A 962 15.44 25.73 -34.63
N ASP A 963 16.51 26.42 -35.00
CA ASP A 963 17.75 26.44 -34.22
C ASP A 963 17.62 27.56 -33.19
N CYS A 964 17.56 27.16 -31.93
CA CYS A 964 17.36 28.09 -30.83
C CYS A 964 18.39 27.78 -29.77
N ASP A 965 19.46 28.56 -29.79
CA ASP A 965 20.56 28.39 -28.85
C ASP A 965 20.04 28.48 -27.40
N GLY A 966 20.31 27.45 -26.61
CA GLY A 966 19.81 27.31 -25.24
C GLY A 966 18.33 26.94 -25.05
N ILE A 967 17.50 26.83 -26.10
CA ILE A 967 16.08 26.45 -25.97
C ILE A 967 15.89 24.96 -26.26
N LYS A 968 15.55 24.21 -25.22
CA LYS A 968 15.57 22.74 -25.22
C LYS A 968 14.22 22.08 -25.52
N ASN A 969 13.10 22.82 -25.51
CA ASN A 969 11.77 22.28 -25.79
C ASN A 969 10.72 23.37 -26.10
N GLN A 970 9.54 22.94 -26.57
CA GLN A 970 8.48 23.82 -27.06
C GLN A 970 7.84 24.69 -25.97
N TYR A 971 7.94 24.27 -24.70
CA TYR A 971 7.48 25.07 -23.57
C TYR A 971 8.40 26.26 -23.32
N GLN A 972 9.72 26.04 -23.38
CA GLN A 972 10.70 27.11 -23.25
C GLN A 972 10.57 28.11 -24.41
N LEU A 973 10.36 27.62 -25.64
CA LEU A 973 10.10 28.51 -26.77
C LEU A 973 8.79 29.30 -26.62
N TYR A 974 7.73 28.70 -26.07
CA TYR A 974 6.49 29.40 -25.77
C TYR A 974 6.66 30.45 -24.66
N ASN A 975 7.46 30.18 -23.64
CA ASN A 975 7.73 31.16 -22.59
C ASN A 975 8.60 32.31 -23.12
N LYS A 976 9.56 32.03 -24.02
CA LYS A 976 10.31 33.05 -24.74
C LYS A 976 9.37 33.89 -25.61
N TYR A 977 8.49 33.26 -26.39
CA TYR A 977 7.40 33.94 -27.12
C TYR A 977 6.56 34.85 -26.22
N VAL A 978 6.08 34.34 -25.09
CA VAL A 978 5.27 35.12 -24.13
C VAL A 978 6.06 36.32 -23.61
N LYS A 979 7.36 36.14 -23.34
CA LYS A 979 8.24 37.19 -22.85
C LYS A 979 8.53 38.24 -23.94
N ASP A 980 8.89 37.81 -25.15
CA ASP A 980 9.22 38.68 -26.28
C ASP A 980 8.00 39.47 -26.76
N MET A 981 6.82 38.84 -26.82
CA MET A 981 5.56 39.53 -27.10
C MET A 981 5.24 40.58 -26.04
N ARG A 982 5.33 40.21 -24.75
CA ARG A 982 5.09 41.16 -23.65
C ARG A 982 6.11 42.30 -23.64
N ALA A 983 7.37 42.02 -24.00
CA ALA A 983 8.42 43.03 -24.13
C ALA A 983 8.17 43.97 -25.31
N ALA A 984 7.66 43.46 -26.44
CA ALA A 984 7.16 44.26 -27.55
C ALA A 984 5.78 44.92 -27.27
N GLY A 985 5.23 44.76 -26.07
CA GLY A 985 3.95 45.36 -25.66
C GLY A 985 2.70 44.65 -26.20
N VAL A 986 2.85 43.46 -26.78
CA VAL A 986 1.78 42.67 -27.40
C VAL A 986 1.37 41.51 -26.51
N ASN A 987 0.07 41.25 -26.38
CA ASN A 987 -0.41 40.13 -25.55
C ASN A 987 -0.22 38.78 -26.26
N PRO A 988 0.49 37.82 -25.65
CA PRO A 988 0.78 36.54 -26.27
C PRO A 988 -0.44 35.62 -26.24
N ALA A 989 -0.60 34.84 -27.30
CA ALA A 989 -1.70 33.89 -27.39
C ALA A 989 -1.55 32.72 -26.43
N SER A 990 -2.67 32.06 -26.10
CA SER A 990 -2.65 30.89 -25.21
C SER A 990 -1.78 29.75 -25.73
N ARG A 991 -1.13 29.03 -24.80
CA ARG A 991 -0.24 27.89 -25.09
C ARG A 991 -0.87 26.84 -26.00
N LYS A 992 -2.16 26.56 -25.82
CA LYS A 992 -2.92 25.62 -26.65
C LYS A 992 -2.93 26.06 -28.11
N THR A 993 -3.11 27.35 -28.35
CA THR A 993 -3.15 27.89 -29.70
C THR A 993 -1.77 28.11 -30.27
N PHE A 994 -0.78 28.47 -29.43
CA PHE A 994 0.62 28.50 -29.85
C PHE A 994 1.12 27.14 -30.33
N SER A 995 0.81 26.06 -29.59
CA SER A 995 1.13 24.70 -30.01
C SER A 995 0.36 24.24 -31.26
N LEU A 996 -0.88 24.70 -31.46
CA LEU A 996 -1.65 24.41 -32.68
C LEU A 996 -1.03 25.08 -33.91
N VAL A 997 -0.56 26.31 -33.76
CA VAL A 997 0.12 27.06 -34.82
C VAL A 997 1.51 26.46 -35.12
N PHE A 998 2.29 26.17 -34.09
CA PHE A 998 3.61 25.53 -34.19
C PHE A 998 3.55 24.16 -34.90
N LYS A 999 2.51 23.35 -34.60
CA LYS A 999 2.24 22.10 -35.34
C LYS A 999 1.72 22.36 -36.76
N GLY A 1000 0.89 23.37 -36.95
CA GLY A 1000 0.31 23.74 -38.24
C GLY A 1000 1.34 24.21 -39.28
N LYS A 1001 2.43 24.84 -38.83
CA LYS A 1001 3.59 25.22 -39.68
C LYS A 1001 4.65 24.11 -39.83
N ASN A 1002 4.39 22.93 -39.26
CA ASN A 1002 5.27 21.76 -39.29
C ASN A 1002 6.71 22.03 -38.80
N LEU A 1003 6.85 22.88 -37.78
CA LEU A 1003 8.13 23.27 -37.20
C LEU A 1003 8.49 22.40 -36.00
N SER A 1004 9.79 22.18 -35.77
CA SER A 1004 10.30 21.42 -34.63
C SER A 1004 11.53 22.09 -34.01
N ILE A 1005 11.73 21.96 -32.70
CA ILE A 1005 12.90 22.54 -32.02
C ILE A 1005 14.09 21.62 -32.20
N PHE A 1006 15.17 22.17 -32.75
CA PHE A 1006 16.44 21.48 -32.84
C PHE A 1006 17.14 21.53 -31.47
N LYS A 1007 17.59 20.39 -30.98
CA LYS A 1007 18.31 20.31 -29.71
C LYS A 1007 19.49 19.35 -29.87
N PRO A 1008 20.72 19.85 -30.12
CA PRO A 1008 21.90 19.03 -29.94
C PRO A 1008 22.08 18.81 -28.44
N LYS A 1009 22.30 17.56 -28.03
CA LYS A 1009 22.51 17.27 -26.61
C LYS A 1009 23.92 17.70 -26.13
N ASN A 1010 24.89 17.95 -27.04
CA ASN A 1010 26.28 18.46 -26.95
C ASN A 1010 26.85 18.64 -28.40
N GLU A 1011 28.05 19.23 -28.60
CA GLU A 1011 28.59 19.54 -29.96
C GLU A 1011 28.71 18.33 -30.91
N THR A 1012 28.75 17.11 -30.36
CA THR A 1012 28.78 15.85 -31.13
C THR A 1012 27.49 15.02 -31.02
N ASP A 1013 26.44 15.53 -30.38
CA ASP A 1013 25.21 14.75 -30.15
C ASP A 1013 24.35 14.59 -31.40
N VAL A 1014 24.63 13.50 -32.10
CA VAL A 1014 23.67 12.73 -32.88
C VAL A 1014 23.02 11.70 -31.95
N CYS A 1015 21.71 11.84 -31.74
CA CYS A 1015 20.71 10.87 -31.27
C CYS A 1015 21.16 9.49 -30.75
N ASP A 1016 20.96 9.26 -29.44
CA ASP A 1016 21.02 7.93 -28.79
C ASP A 1016 19.63 7.24 -28.70
N MET A 1017 19.03 7.02 -29.87
CA MET A 1017 18.03 5.96 -30.09
C MET A 1017 18.64 5.05 -31.14
N ASP A 1018 19.04 3.86 -30.69
CA ASP A 1018 19.94 2.92 -31.37
C ASP A 1018 21.33 3.51 -31.67
N LEU A 1019 22.17 3.72 -30.64
CA LEU A 1019 23.62 3.75 -30.89
C LEU A 1019 24.15 2.33 -30.77
N ASP A 1020 24.29 1.73 -31.94
CA ASP A 1020 25.42 0.87 -32.25
C ASP A 1020 26.68 1.66 -31.84
N LEU A 1021 27.13 1.53 -30.58
CA LEU A 1021 28.38 2.15 -30.13
C LEU A 1021 29.45 1.72 -31.16
N LYS A 1022 30.22 2.65 -31.70
CA LYS A 1022 31.32 2.40 -32.65
C LYS A 1022 32.61 2.90 -32.03
N ILE A 1023 32.89 2.40 -30.83
CA ILE A 1023 34.11 2.76 -30.08
C ILE A 1023 35.33 2.09 -30.71
N LEU A 1024 35.15 0.86 -31.18
CA LEU A 1024 36.19 0.07 -31.83
C LEU A 1024 36.17 0.25 -33.35
N GLU A 1025 37.35 0.22 -33.96
CA GLU A 1025 37.51 0.19 -35.41
C GLU A 1025 36.87 -1.07 -36.02
N PRO A 1026 36.42 -1.05 -37.29
CA PRO A 1026 35.77 -2.19 -37.94
C PRO A 1026 36.60 -3.48 -37.93
N GLN A 1027 37.93 -3.38 -37.98
CA GLN A 1027 38.83 -4.54 -37.84
C GLN A 1027 38.79 -5.16 -36.44
N ASN A 1028 38.40 -4.39 -35.42
CA ASN A 1028 38.23 -4.81 -34.03
C ASN A 1028 36.76 -5.17 -33.71
N ARG A 1029 35.94 -5.45 -34.73
CA ARG A 1029 34.52 -5.82 -34.62
C ARG A 1029 34.28 -7.12 -35.38
N ILE A 1030 33.54 -8.06 -34.77
CA ILE A 1030 33.12 -9.29 -35.46
C ILE A 1030 31.60 -9.45 -35.39
N THR A 1031 30.99 -9.92 -36.49
CA THR A 1031 29.55 -10.23 -36.53
C THR A 1031 29.28 -11.62 -35.96
N ALA A 1032 28.07 -11.84 -35.43
CA ALA A 1032 27.68 -13.12 -34.86
C ALA A 1032 27.83 -14.30 -35.84
N THR A 1033 27.44 -14.12 -37.10
CA THR A 1033 27.58 -15.15 -38.16
C THR A 1033 29.03 -15.46 -38.48
N ARG A 1034 29.90 -14.44 -38.59
CA ARG A 1034 31.34 -14.63 -38.87
C ARG A 1034 32.07 -15.27 -37.69
N LEU A 1035 31.72 -14.89 -36.46
CA LEU A 1035 32.24 -15.53 -35.26
C LEU A 1035 31.83 -17.01 -35.20
N ALA A 1036 30.57 -17.33 -35.49
CA ALA A 1036 30.08 -18.70 -35.55
C ALA A 1036 30.81 -19.54 -36.61
N SER A 1037 31.05 -19.00 -37.81
CA SER A 1037 31.83 -19.68 -38.85
C SER A 1037 33.29 -19.94 -38.41
N LYS A 1038 33.94 -18.99 -37.74
CA LYS A 1038 35.30 -19.18 -37.20
C LYS A 1038 35.34 -20.22 -36.08
N LEU A 1039 34.36 -20.21 -35.17
CA LEU A 1039 34.26 -21.22 -34.11
C LEU A 1039 34.01 -22.63 -34.70
N LYS A 1040 33.27 -22.74 -35.81
CA LYS A 1040 33.10 -24.00 -36.55
C LYS A 1040 34.37 -24.47 -37.26
N GLN A 1041 35.09 -23.58 -37.96
CA GLN A 1041 36.37 -23.93 -38.61
C GLN A 1041 37.45 -24.38 -37.61
N ASN A 1042 37.49 -23.78 -36.42
CA ASN A 1042 38.42 -24.17 -35.35
C ASN A 1042 38.09 -25.53 -34.69
N LEU A 1043 36.87 -26.05 -34.86
CA LEU A 1043 36.52 -27.41 -34.44
C LEU A 1043 37.05 -28.48 -35.41
N GLU A 1044 37.36 -28.10 -36.66
CA GLU A 1044 37.85 -29.01 -37.71
C GLU A 1044 39.39 -29.01 -37.85
N THR A 1045 40.05 -27.92 -37.47
CA THR A 1045 41.52 -27.77 -37.51
C THR A 1045 42.03 -27.52 -36.09
N SER A 1046 42.48 -28.59 -35.41
CA SER A 1046 42.77 -28.65 -33.97
C SER A 1046 43.91 -27.73 -33.45
N GLU A 1047 44.38 -26.75 -34.22
CA GLU A 1047 45.63 -26.04 -33.95
C GLU A 1047 45.50 -24.61 -33.39
N GLN A 1048 44.32 -23.97 -33.32
CA GLN A 1048 44.21 -22.61 -32.71
C GLN A 1048 42.91 -22.36 -31.93
N ARG A 1049 43.00 -22.22 -30.59
CA ARG A 1049 41.85 -21.93 -29.69
C ARG A 1049 41.54 -20.44 -29.63
N HIS A 1050 40.38 -20.05 -30.16
CA HIS A 1050 39.79 -18.70 -30.05
C HIS A 1050 39.33 -18.41 -28.62
N LEU A 1051 39.70 -17.25 -28.05
CA LEU A 1051 39.33 -16.88 -26.67
C LEU A 1051 38.06 -16.01 -26.65
N LEU A 1052 37.01 -16.49 -25.98
CA LEU A 1052 35.76 -15.76 -25.81
C LEU A 1052 35.69 -15.20 -24.37
N VAL A 1053 35.60 -13.88 -24.24
CA VAL A 1053 35.56 -13.18 -22.94
C VAL A 1053 34.19 -12.55 -22.73
N ASP A 1054 33.43 -13.07 -21.77
CA ASP A 1054 32.11 -12.52 -21.42
C ASP A 1054 32.25 -11.51 -20.27
N VAL A 1055 31.90 -10.25 -20.53
CA VAL A 1055 32.07 -9.14 -19.58
C VAL A 1055 30.83 -8.85 -18.75
N ARG A 1056 29.78 -9.66 -18.88
CA ARG A 1056 28.57 -9.54 -18.06
C ARG A 1056 28.83 -9.99 -16.63
N SER A 1057 27.91 -9.66 -15.73
CA SER A 1057 27.99 -10.10 -14.33
C SER A 1057 27.99 -11.63 -14.20
N GLU A 1058 28.62 -12.17 -13.16
CA GLU A 1058 28.71 -13.61 -12.91
C GLU A 1058 27.33 -14.32 -12.88
N PRO A 1059 26.26 -13.74 -12.29
CA PRO A 1059 24.91 -14.30 -12.39
C PRO A 1059 24.38 -14.33 -13.83
N GLU A 1060 24.63 -13.28 -14.62
CA GLU A 1060 24.20 -13.18 -16.01
C GLU A 1060 24.89 -14.18 -16.93
N PHE A 1061 26.16 -14.45 -16.66
CA PHE A 1061 26.94 -15.48 -17.34
C PHE A 1061 26.45 -16.90 -17.00
N HIS A 1062 26.06 -17.15 -15.75
CA HIS A 1062 25.51 -18.45 -15.34
C HIS A 1062 24.10 -18.72 -15.86
N MET A 1063 23.34 -17.69 -16.24
CA MET A 1063 22.02 -17.86 -16.87
C MET A 1063 22.12 -18.42 -18.28
N CYS A 1064 23.03 -17.90 -19.10
CA CYS A 1064 23.31 -18.38 -20.46
C CYS A 1064 24.69 -17.91 -20.91
N ARG A 1065 25.41 -18.72 -21.71
CA ARG A 1065 26.74 -18.38 -22.25
C ARG A 1065 27.01 -19.13 -23.56
N ILE A 1066 27.86 -18.57 -24.41
CA ILE A 1066 28.42 -19.29 -25.55
C ILE A 1066 29.41 -20.34 -25.02
N GLU A 1067 29.36 -21.55 -25.57
CA GLU A 1067 30.25 -22.64 -25.16
C GLU A 1067 31.72 -22.25 -25.32
N GLY A 1068 32.54 -22.53 -24.30
CA GLY A 1068 33.96 -22.12 -24.27
C GLY A 1068 34.23 -20.68 -23.83
N ALA A 1069 33.20 -19.86 -23.55
CA ALA A 1069 33.40 -18.51 -23.01
C ALA A 1069 33.89 -18.51 -21.55
N VAL A 1070 34.78 -17.56 -21.23
CA VAL A 1070 35.32 -17.30 -19.88
C VAL A 1070 34.77 -15.97 -19.38
N ASN A 1071 34.32 -15.92 -18.12
CA ASN A 1071 33.69 -14.73 -17.57
C ASN A 1071 34.69 -13.83 -16.84
N TYR A 1072 34.70 -12.56 -17.22
CA TYR A 1072 35.44 -11.48 -16.59
C TYR A 1072 34.51 -10.25 -16.45
N PRO A 1073 33.65 -10.21 -15.41
CA PRO A 1073 32.66 -9.16 -15.25
C PRO A 1073 33.25 -7.75 -15.31
N ILE A 1074 32.63 -6.84 -16.06
CA ILE A 1074 33.13 -5.47 -16.27
C ILE A 1074 33.41 -4.74 -14.95
N ASP A 1075 32.55 -4.92 -13.94
CA ASP A 1075 32.71 -4.33 -12.60
C ASP A 1075 33.93 -4.88 -11.84
N SER A 1076 34.37 -6.10 -12.16
CA SER A 1076 35.55 -6.72 -11.54
C SER A 1076 36.85 -6.20 -12.15
N LEU A 1077 36.82 -5.77 -13.41
CA LEU A 1077 37.97 -5.28 -14.18
C LEU A 1077 38.41 -3.87 -13.79
N ASP A 1078 37.67 -3.20 -12.91
CA ASP A 1078 38.14 -1.98 -12.25
C ASP A 1078 39.24 -2.25 -11.22
N LYS A 1079 39.33 -3.49 -10.71
CA LYS A 1079 40.42 -3.91 -9.83
C LYS A 1079 41.63 -4.29 -10.67
N LYS A 1080 42.75 -3.59 -10.47
CA LYS A 1080 44.02 -3.81 -11.19
C LYS A 1080 44.43 -5.29 -11.26
N GLN A 1081 44.33 -6.02 -10.15
CA GLN A 1081 44.68 -7.45 -10.08
C GLN A 1081 43.85 -8.34 -11.02
N GLU A 1082 42.56 -8.06 -11.21
CA GLU A 1082 41.69 -8.85 -12.09
C GLU A 1082 41.85 -8.43 -13.55
N PHE A 1083 42.12 -7.15 -13.80
CA PHE A 1083 42.49 -6.66 -15.13
C PHE A 1083 43.84 -7.24 -15.59
N ASP A 1084 44.83 -7.35 -14.69
CA ASP A 1084 46.14 -7.95 -14.99
C ASP A 1084 46.01 -9.44 -15.35
N LYS A 1085 45.14 -10.20 -14.66
CA LYS A 1085 44.81 -11.61 -15.01
C LYS A 1085 44.19 -11.73 -16.39
N LEU A 1086 43.28 -10.80 -16.75
CA LEU A 1086 42.71 -10.75 -18.08
C LEU A 1086 43.79 -10.48 -19.15
N LEU A 1087 44.71 -9.55 -18.90
CA LEU A 1087 45.82 -9.28 -19.81
C LEU A 1087 46.76 -10.48 -19.96
N GLU A 1088 47.02 -11.23 -18.89
CA GLU A 1088 47.81 -12.47 -18.92
C GLU A 1088 47.13 -13.57 -19.76
N ALA A 1089 45.81 -13.76 -19.59
CA ALA A 1089 45.00 -14.67 -20.41
C ALA A 1089 44.99 -14.26 -21.90
N ILE A 1090 45.04 -12.96 -22.19
CA ILE A 1090 45.11 -12.44 -23.56
C ILE A 1090 46.50 -12.65 -24.16
N ARG A 1091 47.59 -12.39 -23.40
CA ARG A 1091 48.98 -12.56 -23.86
C ARG A 1091 49.33 -14.03 -24.14
N SER A 1092 48.74 -14.95 -23.38
CA SER A 1092 48.90 -16.40 -23.57
C SER A 1092 48.10 -16.96 -24.75
N CYS A 1093 47.18 -16.18 -25.32
CA CYS A 1093 46.41 -16.56 -26.51
C CYS A 1093 47.08 -16.00 -27.78
N THR A 1094 47.53 -16.86 -28.69
CA THR A 1094 48.11 -16.45 -29.98
C THR A 1094 47.05 -16.22 -31.07
N SER A 1095 45.80 -16.57 -30.81
CA SER A 1095 44.68 -16.49 -31.75
C SER A 1095 43.78 -15.27 -31.48
N GLN A 1096 42.61 -15.21 -32.12
CA GLN A 1096 41.65 -14.12 -31.96
C GLN A 1096 40.94 -14.16 -30.58
N VAL A 1097 40.79 -12.98 -29.98
CA VAL A 1097 40.06 -12.75 -28.72
C VAL A 1097 38.79 -11.97 -29.02
N THR A 1098 37.64 -12.43 -28.53
CA THR A 1098 36.36 -11.74 -28.72
C THR A 1098 35.65 -11.45 -27.40
N PHE A 1099 35.37 -10.17 -27.15
CA PHE A 1099 34.60 -9.70 -26.00
C PHE A 1099 33.09 -9.74 -26.27
N ILE A 1100 32.32 -10.20 -25.28
CA ILE A 1100 30.89 -10.46 -25.38
C ILE A 1100 30.17 -9.77 -24.22
N CYS A 1101 29.08 -9.08 -24.54
CA CYS A 1101 28.11 -8.60 -23.55
C CYS A 1101 26.68 -8.79 -24.09
N ARG A 1102 25.67 -8.23 -23.43
CA ARG A 1102 24.26 -8.43 -23.82
C ARG A 1102 23.92 -7.86 -25.20
N ARG A 1103 24.34 -6.62 -25.50
CA ARG A 1103 24.01 -5.89 -26.75
C ARG A 1103 25.20 -5.44 -27.58
N GLY A 1104 26.43 -5.79 -27.18
CA GLY A 1104 27.66 -5.37 -27.86
C GLY A 1104 28.21 -4.02 -27.38
N ASN A 1105 27.60 -3.38 -26.39
CA ASN A 1105 27.99 -2.03 -25.93
C ASN A 1105 29.10 -2.07 -24.88
N ASP A 1106 28.91 -2.83 -23.79
CA ASP A 1106 29.89 -2.92 -22.71
C ASP A 1106 31.15 -3.69 -23.14
N SER A 1107 31.00 -4.63 -24.07
CA SER A 1107 32.11 -5.39 -24.67
C SER A 1107 33.07 -4.49 -25.43
N GLN A 1108 32.58 -3.44 -26.08
CA GLN A 1108 33.43 -2.46 -26.75
C GLN A 1108 34.26 -1.63 -25.79
N LEU A 1109 33.67 -1.22 -24.66
CA LEU A 1109 34.36 -0.43 -23.64
C LEU A 1109 35.52 -1.22 -23.04
N VAL A 1110 35.30 -2.50 -22.73
CA VAL A 1110 36.35 -3.38 -22.20
C VAL A 1110 37.41 -3.67 -23.26
N ALA A 1111 37.01 -3.98 -24.49
CA ALA A 1111 37.94 -4.23 -25.59
C ALA A 1111 38.82 -3.00 -25.89
N GLN A 1112 38.28 -1.78 -25.84
CA GLN A 1112 39.05 -0.56 -26.03
C GLN A 1112 40.06 -0.35 -24.90
N ARG A 1113 39.64 -0.57 -23.66
CA ARG A 1113 40.52 -0.49 -22.49
C ARG A 1113 41.68 -1.49 -22.57
N VAL A 1114 41.41 -2.69 -23.08
CA VAL A 1114 42.43 -3.71 -23.34
C VAL A 1114 43.36 -3.30 -24.49
N LEU A 1115 42.82 -2.76 -25.59
CA LEU A 1115 43.62 -2.27 -26.72
C LEU A 1115 44.61 -1.15 -26.30
N HIS A 1116 44.25 -0.32 -25.32
CA HIS A 1116 45.15 0.68 -24.75
C HIS A 1116 46.22 0.11 -23.80
N ALA A 1117 46.08 -1.16 -23.38
CA ALA A 1117 46.95 -1.81 -22.40
C ALA A 1117 47.85 -2.91 -22.99
N ILE A 1118 47.74 -3.20 -24.29
CA ILE A 1118 48.53 -4.21 -25.01
C ILE A 1118 49.39 -3.58 -26.12
N ASP A 1119 50.42 -4.30 -26.57
CA ASP A 1119 51.32 -3.82 -27.63
C ASP A 1119 50.60 -3.70 -28.98
N LYS A 1120 51.00 -2.71 -29.81
CA LYS A 1120 50.35 -2.40 -31.09
C LYS A 1120 50.27 -3.59 -32.06
N GLU A 1121 51.26 -4.48 -32.04
CA GLU A 1121 51.28 -5.70 -32.87
C GLU A 1121 50.17 -6.70 -32.50
N GLN A 1122 49.68 -6.65 -31.26
CA GLN A 1122 48.63 -7.55 -30.75
C GLN A 1122 47.22 -6.95 -30.89
N CYS A 1123 47.08 -5.71 -31.35
CA CYS A 1123 45.78 -5.05 -31.47
C CYS A 1123 44.88 -5.69 -32.54
N GLY A 1124 45.45 -6.26 -33.61
CA GLY A 1124 44.70 -6.80 -34.75
C GLY A 1124 43.86 -8.05 -34.44
N ARG A 1125 44.11 -8.71 -33.29
CA ARG A 1125 43.41 -9.94 -32.87
C ARG A 1125 42.32 -9.71 -31.82
N ILE A 1126 42.17 -8.49 -31.31
CA ILE A 1126 41.14 -8.16 -30.31
C ILE A 1126 39.88 -7.68 -31.00
N THR A 1127 38.75 -8.31 -30.68
CA THR A 1127 37.45 -7.95 -31.26
C THR A 1127 36.36 -7.90 -30.20
N ASP A 1128 35.25 -7.21 -30.48
CA ASP A 1128 34.00 -7.43 -29.76
C ASP A 1128 32.89 -7.97 -30.68
N LEU A 1129 31.91 -8.64 -30.08
CA LEU A 1129 30.75 -9.19 -30.77
C LEU A 1129 29.72 -8.10 -31.05
N THR A 1130 29.61 -7.70 -32.31
CA THR A 1130 28.64 -6.71 -32.78
C THR A 1130 27.21 -7.14 -32.44
N GLY A 1131 26.48 -6.30 -31.71
CA GLY A 1131 25.11 -6.58 -31.25
C GLY A 1131 25.01 -7.57 -30.09
N GLY A 1132 26.15 -8.07 -29.57
CA GLY A 1132 26.25 -8.94 -28.40
C GLY A 1132 25.46 -10.24 -28.51
N LEU A 1133 25.05 -10.78 -27.37
CA LEU A 1133 24.25 -12.01 -27.29
C LEU A 1133 22.86 -11.86 -27.93
N HIS A 1134 22.31 -10.65 -28.03
CA HIS A 1134 21.08 -10.41 -28.78
C HIS A 1134 21.26 -10.72 -30.27
N ALA A 1135 22.38 -10.30 -30.88
CA ALA A 1135 22.69 -10.64 -32.26
C ALA A 1135 23.01 -12.14 -32.42
N TRP A 1136 23.69 -12.74 -31.44
CA TRP A 1136 23.93 -14.19 -31.41
C TRP A 1136 22.62 -14.98 -31.42
N ALA A 1137 21.71 -14.65 -30.51
CA ALA A 1137 20.42 -15.30 -30.41
C ALA A 1137 19.59 -15.10 -31.69
N LYS A 1138 19.62 -13.90 -32.29
CA LYS A 1138 18.86 -13.62 -33.50
C LYS A 1138 19.41 -14.32 -34.75
N LEU A 1139 20.73 -14.38 -34.92
CA LEU A 1139 21.37 -14.72 -36.20
C LEU A 1139 22.07 -16.09 -36.21
N VAL A 1140 22.38 -16.68 -35.05
CA VAL A 1140 23.16 -17.92 -34.95
C VAL A 1140 22.38 -19.01 -34.23
N ASP A 1141 21.80 -18.71 -33.05
CA ASP A 1141 21.11 -19.69 -32.22
C ASP A 1141 19.81 -19.10 -31.64
N GLN A 1142 18.69 -19.30 -32.34
CA GLN A 1142 17.38 -18.75 -31.95
C GLN A 1142 16.82 -19.36 -30.65
N GLU A 1143 17.35 -20.49 -30.19
CA GLU A 1143 17.00 -21.12 -28.91
C GLU A 1143 17.86 -20.56 -27.76
N PHE A 1144 18.85 -19.71 -28.05
CA PHE A 1144 19.71 -19.10 -27.03
C PHE A 1144 18.91 -18.15 -26.12
N PRO A 1145 18.95 -18.31 -24.78
CA PRO A 1145 18.09 -17.55 -23.88
C PRO A 1145 18.41 -16.04 -23.88
N ILE A 1146 17.39 -15.22 -24.10
CA ILE A 1146 17.43 -13.76 -23.88
C ILE A 1146 16.59 -13.42 -22.65
N TYR A 1147 17.21 -12.77 -21.66
CA TYR A 1147 16.57 -12.23 -20.46
C TYR A 1147 16.47 -10.71 -20.54
#